data_AF-A0A9C9DDM6-F1
#
_entry.id   AF-A0A9C9DDM6-F1
#
_cell.length_a   1.000
_cell.length_b   1.000
_cell.length_c   1.000
_cell.angle_alpha   90.00
_cell.angle_beta   90.00
_cell.angle_gamma   90.00
#
_symmetry.space_group_name_H-M   'P 1'
#
loop_
_entity.id
_entity.type
_entity.pdbx_description
1 polymer ?
#
loop_
_entity_poly.entity_id
_entity_poly.type
_entity_poly.pdbx_seq_one_letter_code
_entity_poly.pdbx_strand_id
1 'polypeptide(L)'
;REEEARKAEAEARKREEEEALKQAAAAAAAPPVPPPAEKSEKRGKRGDKHSKAEKETKYGRKELHVDASKSGRRKKKPRRAGRSAVSSSSGEHGFEMPVAPVVRDVSIPETITVGELAQKMAVKAAEVIKVMMGMGSMVTINQVLDQETATIVVEEMGHNAIPVSDNAIEESISQASAEEGEKVTRAPAVTIMGHVDHGKTSLLDYIRKSKVASGEAGGITQHIGAYRVDTDQGPITFLDTPGHAAFTAMRARGAQATDIVVLVVAADDGVMPQTKEAIQHAKAAGVPLVVAINKIDKEDAQPDRVKQELVAEEVVPEDWGGDTQFVEVSAHTGQGIDKLLEAILLQAELLELTAVKDGPARGVVIESRLDKGRGSVATVLVQSGTLHKGDMVLAGQEYGRVRALLDENGKPIDEAGPSTPVEILGLSGTPSAGDEMLVVEDERKAREVALFRQGKFRDVKLARQQKAKLESMFEQMEEGEVNTLNLVVKADVQGSVEALTEALTKLSTDEVKVKIVASGVGGITESDVNLAAASSAVIIGFNVRADASAKRLIEEEGIDLHYYSVIYDAIDEVKKSLSGMLAPEFKEEIIGLAEVRDVFRSPKLGAIAGCMVTEGVVKRNNPIRVLRDNVVIYEGELESLRRFKDDVQEVRAGTECGIGVKNYNDIKPGDQIEVYEQVEVKRTL
;
A
#
# COMPACT_ATOMS: atom_id res chain seq x y z
N ARG A 1 -59.51 -17.46 -29.87
CA ARG A 1 -58.57 -17.15 -30.98
C ARG A 1 -57.26 -16.53 -30.47
N GLU A 2 -57.23 -15.38 -29.79
CA GLU A 2 -55.96 -14.86 -29.22
C GLU A 2 -55.42 -15.69 -28.05
N GLU A 3 -56.28 -16.24 -27.19
CA GLU A 3 -55.84 -17.07 -26.05
C GLU A 3 -55.34 -18.45 -26.47
N GLU A 4 -55.86 -19.00 -27.56
CA GLU A 4 -55.36 -20.24 -28.19
C GLU A 4 -54.02 -20.00 -28.89
N ALA A 5 -53.84 -18.84 -29.54
CA ALA A 5 -52.57 -18.48 -30.16
C ALA A 5 -51.45 -18.35 -29.12
N ARG A 6 -51.73 -17.72 -27.97
CA ARG A 6 -50.77 -17.61 -26.85
C ARG A 6 -50.42 -18.96 -26.21
N LYS A 7 -51.38 -19.88 -26.09
CA LYS A 7 -51.12 -21.23 -25.57
C LYS A 7 -50.30 -22.07 -26.56
N ALA A 8 -50.58 -21.95 -27.86
CA ALA A 8 -49.79 -22.63 -28.89
C ALA A 8 -48.35 -22.11 -28.97
N GLU A 9 -48.14 -20.80 -28.79
CA GLU A 9 -46.81 -20.18 -28.79
C GLU A 9 -45.99 -20.56 -27.54
N ALA A 10 -46.66 -20.68 -26.38
CA ALA A 10 -46.04 -21.16 -25.15
C ALA A 10 -45.68 -22.66 -25.20
N GLU A 11 -46.50 -23.49 -25.85
CA GLU A 11 -46.18 -24.91 -26.09
C GLU A 11 -45.05 -25.08 -27.12
N ALA A 12 -44.99 -24.23 -28.14
CA ALA A 12 -43.91 -24.24 -29.12
C ALA A 12 -42.56 -23.91 -28.46
N ARG A 13 -42.50 -22.87 -27.62
CA ARG A 13 -41.27 -22.50 -26.89
C ARG A 13 -40.81 -23.58 -25.91
N LYS A 14 -41.75 -24.25 -25.22
CA LYS A 14 -41.40 -25.37 -24.33
C LYS A 14 -40.85 -26.57 -25.09
N ARG A 15 -41.35 -26.84 -26.30
CA ARG A 15 -40.82 -27.91 -27.15
C ARG A 15 -39.44 -27.57 -27.70
N GLU A 16 -39.18 -26.31 -28.07
CA GLU A 16 -37.86 -25.85 -28.50
C GLU A 16 -36.82 -25.91 -27.36
N GLU A 17 -37.19 -25.53 -26.13
CA GLU A 17 -36.31 -25.69 -24.96
C GLU A 17 -36.03 -27.18 -24.65
N GLU A 18 -37.02 -28.05 -24.77
CA GLU A 18 -36.85 -29.49 -24.52
C GLU A 18 -36.03 -30.19 -25.62
N GLU A 19 -36.12 -29.74 -26.89
CA GLU A 19 -35.25 -30.18 -27.98
C GLU A 19 -33.83 -29.65 -27.83
N ALA A 20 -33.64 -28.41 -27.40
CA ALA A 20 -32.31 -27.84 -27.12
C ALA A 20 -31.61 -28.57 -25.98
N LEU A 21 -32.33 -28.93 -24.91
CA LEU A 21 -31.81 -29.74 -23.80
C LEU A 21 -31.48 -31.18 -24.24
N LYS A 22 -32.27 -31.78 -25.15
CA LYS A 22 -31.97 -33.11 -25.72
C LYS A 22 -30.78 -33.07 -26.68
N GLN A 23 -30.60 -31.99 -27.45
CA GLN A 23 -29.42 -31.80 -28.31
C GLN A 23 -28.15 -31.53 -27.50
N ALA A 24 -28.24 -30.78 -26.39
CA ALA A 24 -27.12 -30.59 -25.46
C ALA A 24 -26.73 -31.88 -24.73
N ALA A 25 -27.70 -32.71 -24.34
CA ALA A 25 -27.45 -34.01 -23.72
C ALA A 25 -26.87 -35.04 -24.72
N ALA A 26 -27.24 -34.97 -26.00
CA ALA A 26 -26.68 -35.81 -27.07
C ALA A 26 -25.25 -35.38 -27.47
N ALA A 27 -24.90 -34.10 -27.36
CA ALA A 27 -23.55 -33.59 -27.61
C ALA A 27 -22.55 -33.95 -26.50
N ALA A 28 -23.03 -34.22 -25.27
CA ALA A 28 -22.19 -34.61 -24.13
C ALA A 28 -21.86 -36.12 -24.06
N ALA A 29 -22.43 -36.95 -24.94
CA ALA A 29 -22.30 -38.41 -24.91
C ALA A 29 -21.44 -39.03 -26.04
N ALA A 30 -20.64 -38.22 -26.76
CA ALA A 30 -19.73 -38.73 -27.79
C ALA A 30 -18.30 -38.94 -27.23
N PRO A 31 -17.69 -40.14 -27.38
CA PRO A 31 -16.30 -40.37 -26.97
C PRO A 31 -15.30 -39.68 -27.91
N PRO A 32 -14.17 -39.15 -27.40
CA PRO A 32 -13.23 -38.38 -28.22
C PRO A 32 -12.44 -39.28 -29.19
N VAL A 33 -12.37 -38.83 -30.44
CA VAL A 33 -11.54 -39.38 -31.52
C VAL A 33 -10.11 -38.87 -31.37
N PRO A 34 -9.06 -39.72 -31.47
CA PRO A 34 -7.67 -39.27 -31.36
C PRO A 34 -7.19 -38.56 -32.65
N PRO A 35 -6.28 -37.57 -32.54
CA PRO A 35 -5.84 -36.77 -33.70
C PRO A 35 -4.92 -37.56 -34.64
N PRO A 36 -4.91 -37.23 -35.95
CA PRO A 36 -4.09 -37.92 -36.94
C PRO A 36 -2.63 -37.44 -36.91
N ALA A 37 -1.72 -38.40 -37.04
CA ALA A 37 -0.28 -38.18 -37.18
C ALA A 37 0.09 -38.00 -38.67
N GLU A 38 0.75 -36.88 -39.00
CA GLU A 38 1.49 -36.73 -40.25
C GLU A 38 2.99 -36.99 -40.07
N LYS A 39 3.53 -37.71 -41.06
CA LYS A 39 4.88 -38.25 -41.15
C LYS A 39 5.85 -37.20 -41.72
N SER A 40 7.05 -37.14 -41.17
CA SER A 40 8.26 -36.83 -41.94
C SER A 40 9.43 -37.70 -41.48
N GLU A 41 10.31 -38.03 -42.41
CA GLU A 41 11.15 -39.24 -42.42
C GLU A 41 12.54 -39.11 -41.76
N LYS A 42 12.92 -40.19 -41.05
CA LYS A 42 14.22 -40.90 -40.97
C LYS A 42 15.58 -40.20 -41.27
N ARG A 43 16.47 -40.20 -40.25
CA ARG A 43 17.74 -40.98 -40.08
C ARG A 43 18.60 -40.31 -38.97
N GLY A 44 19.16 -40.95 -37.95
CA GLY A 44 19.14 -42.35 -37.49
C GLY A 44 19.96 -42.56 -36.18
N LYS A 45 19.71 -43.72 -35.53
CA LYS A 45 20.55 -44.58 -34.63
C LYS A 45 21.47 -43.88 -33.59
N ARG A 46 21.46 -44.18 -32.28
CA ARG A 46 21.45 -45.41 -31.43
C ARG A 46 21.39 -44.84 -29.97
N GLY A 47 20.88 -45.45 -28.90
CA GLY A 47 20.71 -46.86 -28.51
C GLY A 47 20.09 -47.00 -27.09
N ASP A 48 19.60 -48.21 -26.81
CA ASP A 48 19.19 -48.88 -25.55
C ASP A 48 18.37 -48.14 -24.48
N LYS A 49 17.07 -48.51 -24.34
CA LYS A 49 16.50 -49.50 -23.40
C LYS A 49 16.58 -49.09 -21.92
N HIS A 50 15.45 -48.77 -21.28
CA HIS A 50 14.48 -49.70 -20.67
C HIS A 50 13.53 -48.90 -19.76
N SER A 51 12.26 -48.73 -20.14
CA SER A 51 11.21 -48.16 -19.28
C SER A 51 10.56 -49.27 -18.43
N LYS A 52 10.47 -49.08 -17.11
CA LYS A 52 9.50 -49.82 -16.27
C LYS A 52 8.48 -48.81 -15.75
N ALA A 53 7.23 -49.09 -16.10
CA ALA A 53 6.05 -48.35 -15.70
C ALA A 53 5.80 -48.44 -14.19
N GLU A 54 5.49 -47.32 -13.56
CA GLU A 54 4.82 -47.29 -12.26
C GLU A 54 3.33 -47.02 -12.46
N LYS A 55 2.50 -47.94 -11.94
CA LYS A 55 1.07 -47.74 -11.76
C LYS A 55 0.82 -46.87 -10.54
N GLU A 56 -0.16 -45.98 -10.63
CA GLU A 56 -0.81 -45.34 -9.49
C GLU A 56 -1.83 -46.28 -8.84
N THR A 57 -1.99 -46.16 -7.52
CA THR A 57 -3.08 -46.80 -6.76
C THR A 57 -3.80 -45.75 -5.90
N LYS A 58 -5.02 -46.11 -5.50
CA LYS A 58 -6.19 -45.29 -5.15
C LYS A 58 -6.12 -44.45 -3.86
N TYR A 59 -4.94 -44.21 -3.29
CA TYR A 59 -4.73 -43.32 -2.14
C TYR A 59 -3.35 -42.65 -2.30
N GLY A 60 -3.35 -41.45 -2.88
CA GLY A 60 -2.16 -40.78 -3.40
C GLY A 60 -1.18 -40.24 -2.36
N ARG A 61 -0.26 -41.10 -1.88
CA ARG A 61 0.98 -40.65 -1.22
C ARG A 61 2.15 -41.52 -1.70
N LYS A 62 3.14 -40.91 -2.35
CA LYS A 62 4.44 -41.54 -2.68
C LYS A 62 5.57 -40.73 -2.04
N GLU A 63 6.30 -41.41 -1.17
CA GLU A 63 7.58 -40.99 -0.60
C GLU A 63 8.71 -41.25 -1.63
N LEU A 64 9.67 -40.34 -1.70
CA LEU A 64 10.84 -40.42 -2.56
C LEU A 64 11.92 -41.34 -1.96
N HIS A 65 12.36 -42.30 -2.77
CA HIS A 65 13.46 -43.24 -2.51
C HIS A 65 14.79 -42.51 -2.30
N VAL A 66 15.52 -42.90 -1.24
CA VAL A 66 16.95 -42.62 -1.09
C VAL A 66 17.72 -43.88 -1.52
N ASP A 67 18.59 -43.72 -2.51
CA ASP A 67 19.33 -44.79 -3.16
C ASP A 67 20.29 -45.51 -2.21
N ALA A 68 20.24 -46.84 -2.22
CA ALA A 68 20.99 -47.71 -1.34
C ALA A 68 22.17 -48.35 -2.09
N SER A 69 23.37 -47.79 -1.93
CA SER A 69 24.59 -48.51 -2.28
C SER A 69 25.78 -48.18 -1.37
N LYS A 70 25.93 -48.92 -0.27
CA LYS A 70 27.13 -49.73 0.07
C LYS A 70 27.15 -50.07 1.57
N SER A 71 27.06 -51.38 1.80
CA SER A 71 27.07 -52.08 3.08
C SER A 71 28.49 -52.19 3.68
N GLY A 72 28.62 -51.94 4.99
CA GLY A 72 29.84 -52.13 5.79
C GLY A 72 29.54 -52.70 7.17
N ARG A 73 29.91 -53.97 7.36
CA ARG A 73 29.54 -54.92 8.42
C ARG A 73 30.21 -54.62 9.79
N ARG A 74 29.42 -54.38 10.83
CA ARG A 74 29.83 -54.24 12.25
C ARG A 74 30.15 -55.60 12.90
N LYS A 75 31.25 -55.68 13.67
CA LYS A 75 31.64 -56.83 14.51
C LYS A 75 31.52 -56.44 15.99
N LYS A 76 30.87 -57.28 16.78
CA LYS A 76 30.56 -57.14 18.22
C LYS A 76 31.37 -58.18 19.00
N LYS A 77 31.90 -57.87 20.19
CA LYS A 77 32.12 -58.87 21.27
C LYS A 77 32.05 -58.25 22.68
N PRO A 78 31.67 -59.02 23.73
CA PRO A 78 31.10 -58.51 24.99
C PRO A 78 31.87 -58.82 26.30
N ARG A 79 31.48 -58.06 27.34
CA ARG A 79 31.43 -58.23 28.82
C ARG A 79 32.05 -59.45 29.56
N ARG A 80 32.65 -59.15 30.73
CA ARG A 80 32.51 -59.78 32.09
C ARG A 80 32.84 -58.69 33.14
N ALA A 81 31.94 -58.22 34.03
CA ALA A 81 31.57 -58.73 35.37
C ALA A 81 32.79 -59.08 36.25
N GLY A 82 33.09 -58.53 37.43
CA GLY A 82 32.45 -57.61 38.37
C GLY A 82 32.81 -58.06 39.81
N ARG A 83 33.35 -57.18 40.67
CA ARG A 83 33.18 -57.19 42.15
C ARG A 83 33.89 -56.01 42.84
N SER A 84 33.19 -55.50 43.84
CA SER A 84 33.34 -54.31 44.67
C SER A 84 34.32 -54.44 45.85
N ALA A 85 34.93 -53.33 46.29
CA ALA A 85 34.72 -52.72 47.63
C ALA A 85 35.77 -51.61 47.97
N VAL A 86 35.26 -50.39 48.12
CA VAL A 86 35.60 -49.29 49.07
C VAL A 86 36.99 -49.23 49.72
N SER A 87 37.71 -48.12 49.51
CA SER A 87 38.12 -47.21 50.61
C SER A 87 38.57 -45.84 50.10
N SER A 88 37.96 -44.82 50.68
CA SER A 88 38.28 -43.39 50.68
C SER A 88 39.74 -43.05 50.97
N SER A 89 40.31 -42.10 50.22
CA SER A 89 40.91 -40.87 50.77
C SER A 89 41.61 -40.03 49.69
N SER A 90 41.18 -38.76 49.58
CA SER A 90 41.99 -37.55 49.34
C SER A 90 42.98 -37.50 48.16
N GLY A 91 42.73 -36.58 47.22
CA GLY A 91 43.77 -36.08 46.32
C GLY A 91 43.24 -35.33 45.10
N GLU A 92 43.08 -34.00 45.26
CA GLU A 92 43.24 -32.98 44.22
C GLU A 92 42.16 -32.82 43.13
N HIS A 93 41.20 -31.96 43.44
CA HIS A 93 40.57 -31.10 42.42
C HIS A 93 41.66 -30.17 41.85
N GLY A 94 42.15 -30.48 40.65
CA GLY A 94 42.79 -29.49 39.79
C GLY A 94 41.74 -28.46 39.38
N PHE A 95 41.71 -27.35 40.11
CA PHE A 95 40.98 -26.14 39.73
C PHE A 95 41.64 -25.58 38.47
N GLU A 96 41.08 -25.85 37.29
CA GLU A 96 41.40 -25.09 36.09
C GLU A 96 40.87 -23.66 36.31
N MET A 97 41.78 -22.69 36.34
CA MET A 97 41.44 -21.27 36.37
C MET A 97 40.52 -20.96 35.17
N PRO A 98 39.43 -20.20 35.34
CA PRO A 98 38.65 -19.73 34.21
C PRO A 98 39.55 -18.86 33.33
N VAL A 99 39.83 -19.35 32.12
CA VAL A 99 40.49 -18.57 31.06
C VAL A 99 39.70 -17.28 30.86
N ALA A 100 40.41 -16.15 30.91
CA ALA A 100 39.85 -14.84 30.62
C ALA A 100 39.06 -14.88 29.29
N PRO A 101 37.89 -14.23 29.20
CA PRO A 101 37.08 -14.25 27.99
C PRO A 101 37.94 -13.76 26.82
N VAL A 102 38.11 -14.61 25.81
CA VAL A 102 38.83 -14.26 24.59
C VAL A 102 37.96 -13.26 23.84
N VAL A 103 38.27 -11.98 23.99
CA VAL A 103 37.66 -10.90 23.20
C VAL A 103 37.97 -11.18 21.73
N ARG A 104 36.92 -11.23 20.92
CA ARG A 104 37.01 -11.47 19.48
C ARG A 104 36.41 -10.28 18.76
N ASP A 105 37.05 -9.94 17.65
CA ASP A 105 36.50 -8.98 16.71
C ASP A 105 35.48 -9.73 15.83
N VAL A 106 34.21 -9.39 15.99
CA VAL A 106 33.08 -10.02 15.31
C VAL A 106 32.64 -9.09 14.19
N SER A 107 32.79 -9.55 12.95
CA SER A 107 32.25 -8.82 11.80
C SER A 107 30.73 -8.98 11.74
N ILE A 108 30.01 -7.88 11.90
CA ILE A 108 28.55 -7.85 11.90
C ILE A 108 28.08 -7.28 10.56
N PRO A 109 27.51 -8.12 9.66
CA PRO A 109 26.86 -7.65 8.45
C PRO A 109 25.55 -6.93 8.81
N GLU A 110 24.93 -6.26 7.84
CA GLU A 110 23.72 -5.45 8.11
C GLU A 110 22.54 -6.25 8.71
N THR A 111 22.43 -7.54 8.35
CA THR A 111 21.48 -8.49 8.92
C THR A 111 22.18 -9.81 9.23
N ILE A 112 22.01 -10.33 10.45
CA ILE A 112 22.63 -11.60 10.88
C ILE A 112 21.64 -12.44 11.70
N THR A 113 21.65 -13.76 11.53
CA THR A 113 20.83 -14.62 12.41
C THR A 113 21.46 -14.79 13.78
N VAL A 114 20.64 -15.00 14.83
CA VAL A 114 21.15 -15.30 16.19
C VAL A 114 22.11 -16.51 16.17
N GLY A 115 21.83 -17.51 15.34
CA GLY A 115 22.69 -18.68 15.15
C GLY A 115 24.05 -18.35 14.53
N GLU A 116 24.08 -17.52 13.49
CA GLU A 116 25.34 -17.08 12.85
C GLU A 116 26.12 -16.12 13.75
N LEU A 117 25.44 -15.23 14.46
CA LEU A 117 26.06 -14.33 15.43
C LEU A 117 26.76 -15.12 16.55
N ALA A 118 26.08 -16.12 17.09
CA ALA A 118 26.65 -17.04 18.09
C ALA A 118 27.86 -17.81 17.52
N GLN A 119 27.80 -18.25 16.26
CA GLN A 119 28.93 -18.91 15.60
C GLN A 119 30.13 -17.99 15.40
N LYS A 120 29.92 -16.72 14.99
CA LYS A 120 31.01 -15.74 14.83
C LYS A 120 31.66 -15.35 16.17
N MET A 121 30.88 -15.32 17.24
CA MET A 121 31.38 -15.12 18.62
C MET A 121 32.03 -16.38 19.20
N ALA A 122 31.83 -17.54 18.57
CA ALA A 122 32.18 -18.87 19.10
C ALA A 122 31.50 -19.17 20.47
N VAL A 123 30.28 -18.66 20.64
CA VAL A 123 29.45 -18.82 21.84
C VAL A 123 28.24 -19.72 21.52
N LYS A 124 27.65 -20.38 22.53
CA LYS A 124 26.43 -21.17 22.32
C LYS A 124 25.24 -20.24 22.06
N ALA A 125 24.42 -20.55 21.06
CA ALA A 125 23.22 -19.76 20.73
C ALA A 125 22.28 -19.55 21.95
N ALA A 126 22.22 -20.50 22.88
CA ALA A 126 21.43 -20.38 24.10
C ALA A 126 21.88 -19.23 25.03
N GLU A 127 23.16 -18.88 25.04
CA GLU A 127 23.70 -17.78 25.87
C GLU A 127 23.37 -16.42 25.24
N VAL A 128 23.47 -16.32 23.91
CA VAL A 128 23.06 -15.12 23.16
C VAL A 128 21.56 -14.87 23.32
N ILE A 129 20.72 -15.92 23.24
CA ILE A 129 19.28 -15.82 23.48
C ILE A 129 19.00 -15.37 24.92
N LYS A 130 19.76 -15.84 25.91
CA LYS A 130 19.57 -15.48 27.32
C LYS A 130 19.87 -13.98 27.57
N VAL A 131 20.90 -13.44 26.94
CA VAL A 131 21.21 -12.00 27.02
C VAL A 131 20.11 -11.18 26.34
N MET A 132 19.65 -11.59 25.16
CA MET A 132 18.53 -10.93 24.50
C MET A 132 17.24 -10.95 25.33
N MET A 133 16.94 -12.07 26.02
CA MET A 133 15.83 -12.12 26.98
C MET A 133 16.03 -11.14 28.14
N GLY A 134 17.26 -10.98 28.63
CA GLY A 134 17.60 -9.99 29.66
C GLY A 134 17.40 -8.54 29.21
N MET A 135 17.56 -8.26 27.92
CA MET A 135 17.29 -6.99 27.27
C MET A 135 15.80 -6.82 26.87
N GLY A 136 14.93 -7.74 27.26
CA GLY A 136 13.49 -7.68 26.99
C GLY A 136 13.07 -8.16 25.60
N SER A 137 13.97 -8.72 24.79
CA SER A 137 13.68 -9.26 23.46
C SER A 137 13.71 -10.79 23.44
N MET A 138 12.54 -11.42 23.33
CA MET A 138 12.46 -12.87 23.15
C MET A 138 12.80 -13.25 21.71
N VAL A 139 13.90 -13.97 21.52
CA VAL A 139 14.37 -14.36 20.19
C VAL A 139 14.58 -15.86 20.01
N THR A 140 14.45 -16.33 18.77
CA THR A 140 14.72 -17.73 18.38
C THR A 140 16.04 -17.86 17.62
N ILE A 141 16.60 -19.07 17.53
CA ILE A 141 17.93 -19.32 16.91
C ILE A 141 18.00 -18.83 15.44
N ASN A 142 16.89 -18.93 14.72
CA ASN A 142 16.82 -18.58 13.30
C ASN A 142 16.31 -17.14 13.07
N GLN A 143 16.16 -16.36 14.13
CA GLN A 143 15.69 -14.98 14.01
C GLN A 143 16.81 -14.10 13.45
N VAL A 144 16.46 -13.30 12.45
CA VAL A 144 17.34 -12.30 11.85
C VAL A 144 17.33 -11.06 12.72
N LEU A 145 18.52 -10.54 13.01
CA LEU A 145 18.78 -9.33 13.78
C LEU A 145 19.36 -8.25 12.87
N ASP A 146 18.99 -7.00 13.14
CA ASP A 146 19.60 -5.80 12.58
C ASP A 146 20.99 -5.54 13.17
N GLN A 147 21.84 -4.85 12.42
CA GLN A 147 23.22 -4.56 12.80
C GLN A 147 23.33 -3.80 14.12
N GLU A 148 22.42 -2.87 14.41
CA GLU A 148 22.42 -2.08 15.65
C GLU A 148 22.15 -2.99 16.86
N THR A 149 21.09 -3.78 16.81
CA THR A 149 20.77 -4.74 17.88
C THR A 149 21.85 -5.81 18.03
N ALA A 150 22.42 -6.31 16.93
CA ALA A 150 23.51 -7.28 16.96
C ALA A 150 24.80 -6.69 17.56
N THR A 151 25.09 -5.41 17.30
CA THR A 151 26.23 -4.68 17.88
C THR A 151 26.10 -4.61 19.40
N ILE A 152 24.93 -4.21 19.90
CA ILE A 152 24.67 -4.11 21.34
C ILE A 152 24.85 -5.48 22.03
N VAL A 153 24.36 -6.57 21.41
CA VAL A 153 24.51 -7.92 21.98
C VAL A 153 25.96 -8.41 21.98
N VAL A 154 26.74 -8.05 20.96
CA VAL A 154 28.17 -8.40 20.87
C VAL A 154 28.97 -7.64 21.94
N GLU A 155 28.68 -6.35 22.13
CA GLU A 155 29.30 -5.51 23.15
C GLU A 155 28.96 -5.97 24.58
N GLU A 156 27.69 -6.29 24.84
CA GLU A 156 27.23 -6.80 26.15
C GLU A 156 27.86 -8.15 26.50
N MET A 157 28.18 -8.96 25.50
CA MET A 157 28.88 -10.24 25.65
C MET A 157 30.41 -10.08 25.74
N GLY A 158 30.93 -8.85 25.69
CA GLY A 158 32.35 -8.54 25.85
C GLY A 158 33.20 -8.78 24.59
N HIS A 159 32.59 -8.77 23.41
CA HIS A 159 33.28 -8.87 22.12
C HIS A 159 33.28 -7.51 21.40
N ASN A 160 34.25 -7.30 20.50
CA ASN A 160 34.28 -6.07 19.71
C ASN A 160 33.46 -6.27 18.44
N ALA A 161 32.41 -5.47 18.26
CA ALA A 161 31.64 -5.43 17.04
C ALA A 161 32.36 -4.58 15.99
N ILE A 162 32.70 -5.17 14.83
CA ILE A 162 33.12 -4.41 13.66
C ILE A 162 31.95 -4.44 12.68
N PRO A 163 31.21 -3.33 12.52
CA PRO A 163 30.17 -3.26 11.49
C PRO A 163 30.84 -3.33 10.12
N VAL A 164 30.48 -4.35 9.33
CA VAL A 164 30.92 -4.49 7.94
C VAL A 164 29.71 -4.24 7.06
N SER A 165 29.78 -3.23 6.20
CA SER A 165 28.84 -3.09 5.10
C SER A 165 29.20 -4.12 4.03
N ASP A 166 28.29 -5.04 3.71
CA ASP A 166 28.47 -5.98 2.59
C ASP A 166 28.36 -5.28 1.21
N ASN A 167 28.30 -3.95 1.21
CA ASN A 167 28.18 -3.11 0.00
C ASN A 167 29.49 -3.01 -0.78
N ALA A 168 30.55 -3.77 -0.46
CA ALA A 168 31.83 -3.72 -1.20
C ALA A 168 31.64 -3.99 -2.71
N ILE A 169 30.68 -4.82 -3.09
CA ILE A 169 30.33 -5.07 -4.51
C ILE A 169 29.56 -3.87 -5.09
N GLU A 170 28.63 -3.27 -4.34
CA GLU A 170 27.86 -2.10 -4.78
C GLU A 170 28.74 -0.84 -4.90
N GLU A 171 29.61 -0.60 -3.92
CA GLU A 171 30.61 0.46 -3.95
C GLU A 171 31.58 0.25 -5.12
N SER A 172 31.99 -0.99 -5.43
CA SER A 172 32.86 -1.22 -6.58
C SER A 172 32.20 -0.88 -7.93
N ILE A 173 30.88 -1.08 -8.05
CA ILE A 173 30.13 -0.74 -9.27
C ILE A 173 29.84 0.75 -9.35
N SER A 174 29.51 1.38 -8.22
CA SER A 174 29.34 2.82 -8.12
C SER A 174 30.65 3.57 -8.39
N GLN A 175 31.77 3.08 -7.86
CA GLN A 175 33.11 3.64 -8.09
C GLN A 175 33.66 3.36 -9.49
N ALA A 176 33.38 2.19 -10.08
CA ALA A 176 33.76 1.90 -11.48
C ALA A 176 32.97 2.74 -12.50
N SER A 177 31.84 3.32 -12.08
CA SER A 177 31.01 4.22 -12.88
C SER A 177 31.29 5.70 -12.58
N ALA A 178 32.35 6.01 -11.82
CA ALA A 178 32.73 7.39 -11.50
C ALA A 178 33.08 8.18 -12.77
N GLU A 179 32.72 9.47 -12.76
CA GLU A 179 32.79 10.46 -13.85
C GLU A 179 34.22 10.65 -14.42
N GLU A 180 34.73 9.68 -15.17
CA GLU A 180 35.90 9.87 -16.03
C GLU A 180 35.44 10.38 -17.40
N GLY A 181 35.28 11.70 -17.54
CA GLY A 181 34.92 12.30 -18.81
C GLY A 181 34.85 13.83 -18.80
N GLU A 182 34.74 14.42 -19.98
CA GLU A 182 34.57 15.86 -20.14
C GLU A 182 33.17 16.28 -19.68
N LYS A 183 33.11 17.28 -18.78
CA LYS A 183 31.86 17.84 -18.28
C LYS A 183 31.30 18.82 -19.31
N VAL A 184 30.12 18.51 -19.83
CA VAL A 184 29.40 19.35 -20.79
C VAL A 184 28.20 19.97 -20.09
N THR A 185 27.83 21.20 -20.49
CA THR A 185 26.60 21.85 -20.04
C THR A 185 25.39 21.00 -20.42
N ARG A 186 24.49 20.74 -19.46
CA ARG A 186 23.28 19.93 -19.67
C ARG A 186 22.02 20.77 -19.55
N ALA A 187 20.92 20.25 -20.09
CA ALA A 187 19.60 20.83 -19.92
C ALA A 187 19.13 20.73 -18.44
N PRO A 188 18.47 21.75 -17.89
CA PRO A 188 17.88 21.64 -16.56
C PRO A 188 16.69 20.68 -16.56
N ALA A 189 16.62 19.83 -15.54
CA ALA A 189 15.41 19.09 -15.20
C ALA A 189 14.56 19.90 -14.20
N VAL A 190 13.29 20.10 -14.52
CA VAL A 190 12.41 21.05 -13.83
C VAL A 190 11.12 20.35 -13.40
N THR A 191 10.83 20.32 -12.11
CA THR A 191 9.54 19.78 -11.62
C THR A 191 8.52 20.90 -11.45
N ILE A 192 7.29 20.70 -11.92
CA ILE A 192 6.19 21.60 -11.62
C ILE A 192 5.40 21.10 -10.41
N MET A 193 5.30 21.95 -9.39
CA MET A 193 4.57 21.68 -8.15
C MET A 193 3.53 22.76 -7.87
N GLY A 194 2.57 22.45 -7.00
CA GLY A 194 1.47 23.35 -6.65
C GLY A 194 0.19 22.59 -6.31
N HIS A 195 -0.80 23.34 -5.82
CA HIS A 195 -2.11 22.84 -5.44
C HIS A 195 -2.90 22.33 -6.65
N VAL A 196 -3.94 21.54 -6.39
CA VAL A 196 -4.95 21.16 -7.39
C VAL A 196 -5.61 22.43 -7.95
N ASP A 197 -5.95 22.42 -9.24
CA ASP A 197 -6.60 23.54 -9.97
C ASP A 197 -5.83 24.87 -10.06
N HIS A 198 -4.57 24.91 -9.64
CA HIS A 198 -3.68 26.04 -9.90
C HIS A 198 -3.18 26.11 -11.36
N GLY A 199 -3.59 25.17 -12.22
CA GLY A 199 -3.31 25.19 -13.65
C GLY A 199 -1.92 24.68 -14.05
N LYS A 200 -1.33 23.76 -13.28
CA LYS A 200 -0.04 23.10 -13.59
C LYS A 200 -0.06 22.41 -14.95
N THR A 201 -1.01 21.48 -15.15
CA THR A 201 -1.18 20.75 -16.41
C THR A 201 -1.49 21.70 -17.55
N SER A 202 -2.31 22.73 -17.31
CA SER A 202 -2.64 23.75 -18.32
C SER A 202 -1.42 24.56 -18.78
N LEU A 203 -0.54 24.93 -17.84
CA LEU A 203 0.71 25.63 -18.15
C LEU A 203 1.60 24.75 -19.04
N LEU A 204 1.68 23.46 -18.73
CA LEU A 204 2.47 22.51 -19.51
C LEU A 204 1.88 22.21 -20.87
N ASP A 205 0.57 22.08 -20.96
CA ASP A 205 -0.16 21.94 -22.22
C ASP A 205 0.11 23.12 -23.15
N TYR A 206 0.12 24.34 -22.62
CA TYR A 206 0.47 25.53 -23.39
C TYR A 206 1.91 25.48 -23.90
N ILE A 207 2.88 25.17 -23.03
CA ILE A 207 4.30 25.07 -23.41
C ILE A 207 4.50 23.99 -24.50
N ARG A 208 3.82 22.86 -24.36
CA ARG A 208 3.91 21.72 -25.30
C ARG A 208 3.11 21.91 -26.59
N LYS A 209 2.28 22.96 -26.68
CA LYS A 209 1.29 23.15 -27.76
C LYS A 209 0.38 21.92 -27.93
N SER A 210 0.09 21.20 -26.85
CA SER A 210 -0.74 20.00 -26.81
C SER A 210 -1.89 20.17 -25.80
N LYS A 211 -2.95 19.36 -25.90
CA LYS A 211 -4.09 19.38 -24.96
C LYS A 211 -4.24 18.04 -24.25
N VAL A 212 -3.42 17.79 -23.23
CA VAL A 212 -3.51 16.57 -22.40
C VAL A 212 -4.53 16.72 -21.29
N ALA A 213 -4.67 17.92 -20.69
CA ALA A 213 -5.61 18.18 -19.59
C ALA A 213 -7.07 17.80 -19.93
N SER A 214 -7.48 17.93 -21.20
CA SER A 214 -8.82 17.53 -21.66
C SER A 214 -8.99 16.03 -21.91
N GLY A 215 -7.89 15.28 -22.03
CA GLY A 215 -7.89 13.84 -22.34
C GLY A 215 -7.74 12.94 -21.11
N GLU A 216 -7.27 13.48 -19.98
CA GLU A 216 -7.09 12.72 -18.74
C GLU A 216 -8.41 12.46 -18.01
N ALA A 217 -8.54 11.26 -17.45
CA ALA A 217 -9.72 10.89 -16.67
C ALA A 217 -9.83 11.77 -15.42
N GLY A 218 -10.96 12.46 -15.27
CA GLY A 218 -11.18 13.41 -14.18
C GLY A 218 -10.53 14.79 -14.39
N GLY A 219 -9.87 15.05 -15.53
CA GLY A 219 -9.24 16.34 -15.84
C GLY A 219 -8.03 16.68 -14.96
N ILE A 220 -7.38 15.67 -14.35
CA ILE A 220 -6.25 15.84 -13.44
C ILE A 220 -5.07 14.94 -13.82
N THR A 221 -3.85 15.45 -13.61
CA THR A 221 -2.62 14.66 -13.73
C THR A 221 -2.54 13.66 -12.56
N GLN A 222 -2.51 12.36 -12.87
CA GLN A 222 -2.44 11.27 -11.87
C GLN A 222 -1.15 10.44 -11.94
N HIS A 223 -0.31 10.67 -12.96
CA HIS A 223 0.96 9.99 -13.20
C HIS A 223 2.08 11.03 -13.32
N ILE A 224 3.34 10.63 -13.06
CA ILE A 224 4.46 11.54 -13.31
C ILE A 224 4.85 11.48 -14.78
N GLY A 225 4.59 12.54 -15.52
CA GLY A 225 5.03 12.69 -16.91
C GLY A 225 6.38 13.38 -17.00
N ALA A 226 7.26 12.90 -17.86
CA ALA A 226 8.53 13.57 -18.17
C ALA A 226 8.58 13.90 -19.66
N TYR A 227 8.92 15.14 -20.00
CA TYR A 227 9.06 15.54 -21.40
C TYR A 227 10.05 16.68 -21.59
N ARG A 228 10.59 16.80 -22.80
CA ARG A 228 11.61 17.75 -23.22
C ARG A 228 11.03 18.78 -24.16
N VAL A 229 11.27 20.04 -23.86
CA VAL A 229 10.84 21.18 -24.65
C VAL A 229 12.08 21.89 -25.19
N ASP A 230 12.18 22.00 -26.51
CA ASP A 230 13.22 22.80 -27.14
C ASP A 230 12.79 24.28 -27.19
N THR A 231 13.57 25.15 -26.56
CA THR A 231 13.41 26.61 -26.61
C THR A 231 14.55 27.25 -27.42
N ASP A 232 14.40 28.51 -27.82
CA ASP A 232 15.40 29.24 -28.61
C ASP A 232 16.76 29.39 -27.88
N GLN A 233 16.75 29.36 -26.54
CA GLN A 233 17.93 29.50 -25.69
C GLN A 233 18.48 28.15 -25.19
N GLY A 234 17.71 27.06 -25.32
CA GLY A 234 18.15 25.72 -24.94
C GLY A 234 16.99 24.77 -24.61
N PRO A 235 17.24 23.46 -24.58
CA PRO A 235 16.25 22.48 -24.15
C PRO A 235 16.00 22.53 -22.63
N ILE A 236 14.75 22.31 -22.21
CA ILE A 236 14.34 22.16 -20.81
C ILE A 236 13.57 20.86 -20.67
N THR A 237 13.86 20.08 -19.64
CA THR A 237 13.12 18.85 -19.34
C THR A 237 12.18 19.09 -18.18
N PHE A 238 10.89 18.90 -18.38
CA PHE A 238 9.86 19.09 -17.37
C PHE A 238 9.38 17.75 -16.80
N LEU A 239 9.20 17.70 -15.49
CA LEU A 239 8.47 16.66 -14.77
C LEU A 239 7.15 17.23 -14.27
N ASP A 240 6.04 16.67 -14.75
CA ASP A 240 4.70 17.02 -14.25
C ASP A 240 4.35 16.14 -13.05
N THR A 241 4.09 16.74 -11.89
CA THR A 241 3.73 16.00 -10.68
C THR A 241 2.26 16.22 -10.27
N PRO A 242 1.54 15.16 -9.87
CA PRO A 242 0.17 15.28 -9.38
C PRO A 242 0.02 16.24 -8.19
N GLY A 243 -1.06 17.03 -8.18
CA GLY A 243 -1.35 18.02 -7.13
C GLY A 243 -2.00 17.47 -5.87
N HIS A 244 -2.69 16.34 -5.95
CA HIS A 244 -3.48 15.84 -4.83
C HIS A 244 -2.60 15.43 -3.64
N ALA A 245 -3.06 15.74 -2.42
CA ALA A 245 -2.50 15.28 -1.15
C ALA A 245 -2.12 13.78 -1.07
N ALA A 246 -2.80 12.86 -1.79
CA ALA A 246 -2.48 11.44 -1.80
C ALA A 246 -1.13 11.12 -2.49
N PHE A 247 -0.59 12.05 -3.29
CA PHE A 247 0.63 11.87 -4.07
C PHE A 247 1.87 12.56 -3.46
N THR A 248 1.94 12.67 -2.13
CA THR A 248 3.10 13.24 -1.42
C THR A 248 4.42 12.56 -1.80
N ALA A 249 4.46 11.23 -1.84
CA ALA A 249 5.66 10.48 -2.23
C ALA A 249 6.12 10.79 -3.67
N MET A 250 5.18 10.99 -4.59
CA MET A 250 5.50 11.38 -5.98
C MET A 250 6.09 12.78 -6.06
N ARG A 251 5.60 13.74 -5.27
CA ARG A 251 6.18 15.09 -5.20
C ARG A 251 7.59 15.09 -4.64
N ALA A 252 7.82 14.36 -3.54
CA ALA A 252 9.15 14.23 -2.95
C ALA A 252 10.15 13.63 -3.96
N ARG A 253 9.74 12.61 -4.71
CA ARG A 253 10.53 12.00 -5.80
C ARG A 253 10.82 12.99 -6.92
N GLY A 254 9.81 13.75 -7.36
CA GLY A 254 9.97 14.80 -8.37
C GLY A 254 11.01 15.83 -7.94
N ALA A 255 10.92 16.35 -6.72
CA ALA A 255 11.91 17.30 -6.19
C ALA A 255 13.34 16.74 -6.22
N GLN A 256 13.54 15.50 -5.75
CA GLN A 256 14.87 14.88 -5.73
C GLN A 256 15.43 14.57 -7.13
N ALA A 257 14.57 14.37 -8.13
CA ALA A 257 14.98 14.06 -9.49
C ALA A 257 15.34 15.30 -10.31
N THR A 258 15.07 16.51 -9.81
CA THR A 258 15.19 17.77 -10.58
C THR A 258 16.16 18.78 -10.01
N ASP A 259 16.68 19.61 -10.90
CA ASP A 259 17.62 20.69 -10.59
C ASP A 259 16.90 21.98 -10.14
N ILE A 260 15.65 22.19 -10.59
CA ILE A 260 14.84 23.38 -10.28
C ILE A 260 13.38 22.94 -10.03
N VAL A 261 12.71 23.57 -9.07
CA VAL A 261 11.26 23.38 -8.84
C VAL A 261 10.50 24.65 -9.21
N VAL A 262 9.53 24.53 -10.11
CA VAL A 262 8.58 25.60 -10.44
C VAL A 262 7.33 25.45 -9.58
N LEU A 263 7.10 26.39 -8.69
CA LEU A 263 5.93 26.45 -7.83
C LEU A 263 4.82 27.28 -8.49
N VAL A 264 3.74 26.61 -8.89
CA VAL A 264 2.58 27.27 -9.51
C VAL A 264 1.55 27.62 -8.43
N VAL A 265 1.29 28.91 -8.28
CA VAL A 265 0.30 29.45 -7.33
C VAL A 265 -0.72 30.28 -8.08
N ALA A 266 -2.00 30.00 -7.90
CA ALA A 266 -3.02 30.77 -8.58
C ALA A 266 -3.25 32.13 -7.89
N ALA A 267 -3.39 33.19 -8.68
CA ALA A 267 -3.55 34.57 -8.20
C ALA A 267 -4.91 34.83 -7.51
N ASP A 268 -5.91 33.97 -7.76
CA ASP A 268 -7.25 34.01 -7.16
C ASP A 268 -7.30 33.27 -5.81
N ASP A 269 -6.67 32.09 -5.74
CA ASP A 269 -6.71 31.21 -4.56
C ASP A 269 -5.66 31.56 -3.49
N GLY A 270 -4.42 31.84 -3.91
CA GLY A 270 -3.28 32.07 -3.01
C GLY A 270 -2.60 30.80 -2.50
N VAL A 271 -1.94 30.90 -1.34
CA VAL A 271 -1.14 29.81 -0.77
C VAL A 271 -2.02 28.80 -0.02
N MET A 272 -2.14 27.61 -0.58
CA MET A 272 -2.91 26.49 -0.02
C MET A 272 -2.01 25.47 0.70
N PRO A 273 -2.56 24.54 1.51
CA PRO A 273 -1.77 23.55 2.25
C PRO A 273 -0.83 22.70 1.38
N GLN A 274 -1.25 22.31 0.18
CA GLN A 274 -0.41 21.54 -0.76
C GLN A 274 0.73 22.40 -1.34
N THR A 275 0.53 23.72 -1.45
CA THR A 275 1.60 24.67 -1.82
C THR A 275 2.66 24.71 -0.72
N LYS A 276 2.26 24.76 0.55
CA LYS A 276 3.20 24.71 1.69
C LYS A 276 3.98 23.40 1.72
N GLU A 277 3.30 22.29 1.47
CA GLU A 277 3.93 20.98 1.37
C GLU A 277 4.95 20.92 0.22
N ALA A 278 4.63 21.48 -0.94
CA ALA A 278 5.56 21.57 -2.07
C ALA A 278 6.81 22.40 -1.73
N ILE A 279 6.64 23.52 -1.03
CA ILE A 279 7.77 24.35 -0.55
C ILE A 279 8.65 23.54 0.40
N GLN A 280 8.05 22.77 1.31
CA GLN A 280 8.80 21.90 2.24
C GLN A 280 9.60 20.82 1.51
N HIS A 281 9.02 20.16 0.50
CA HIS A 281 9.73 19.16 -0.31
C HIS A 281 10.91 19.76 -1.07
N ALA A 282 10.72 20.94 -1.68
CA ALA A 282 11.80 21.64 -2.38
C ALA A 282 12.93 22.06 -1.43
N LYS A 283 12.59 22.64 -0.27
CA LYS A 283 13.57 22.99 0.77
C LYS A 283 14.31 21.77 1.32
N ALA A 284 13.59 20.66 1.56
CA ALA A 284 14.18 19.42 2.05
C ALA A 284 15.13 18.77 1.02
N ALA A 285 14.83 18.91 -0.27
CA ALA A 285 15.69 18.45 -1.36
C ALA A 285 16.86 19.42 -1.65
N GLY A 286 16.84 20.64 -1.10
CA GLY A 286 17.87 21.66 -1.36
C GLY A 286 17.81 22.21 -2.79
N VAL A 287 16.65 22.17 -3.43
CA VAL A 287 16.46 22.56 -4.83
C VAL A 287 15.91 23.98 -4.90
N PRO A 288 16.49 24.88 -5.72
CA PRO A 288 16.00 26.25 -5.84
C PRO A 288 14.59 26.32 -6.43
N LEU A 289 13.83 27.32 -5.96
CA LEU A 289 12.45 27.56 -6.35
C LEU A 289 12.35 28.69 -7.37
N VAL A 290 11.48 28.51 -8.35
CA VAL A 290 10.98 29.58 -9.23
C VAL A 290 9.46 29.62 -9.08
N VAL A 291 8.88 30.77 -8.77
CA VAL A 291 7.44 30.90 -8.51
C VAL A 291 6.73 31.43 -9.76
N ALA A 292 5.74 30.68 -10.24
CA ALA A 292 4.83 31.08 -11.30
C ALA A 292 3.47 31.45 -10.71
N ILE A 293 3.14 32.75 -10.67
CA ILE A 293 1.82 33.23 -10.24
C ILE A 293 0.88 33.12 -11.44
N ASN A 294 0.00 32.12 -11.44
CA ASN A 294 -0.88 31.79 -12.56
C ASN A 294 -2.26 32.48 -12.46
N LYS A 295 -3.03 32.45 -13.55
CA LYS A 295 -4.39 33.00 -13.68
C LYS A 295 -4.47 34.54 -13.58
N ILE A 296 -3.46 35.25 -14.06
CA ILE A 296 -3.47 36.74 -14.12
C ILE A 296 -4.50 37.31 -15.11
N ASP A 297 -5.09 36.46 -15.94
CA ASP A 297 -6.16 36.82 -16.88
C ASP A 297 -7.51 37.06 -16.20
N LYS A 298 -7.69 36.61 -14.95
CA LYS A 298 -8.92 36.81 -14.21
C LYS A 298 -9.01 38.21 -13.59
N GLU A 299 -10.23 38.75 -13.54
CA GLU A 299 -10.48 40.09 -12.96
C GLU A 299 -10.24 40.14 -11.45
N ASP A 300 -10.34 39.01 -10.75
CA ASP A 300 -10.11 38.86 -9.31
C ASP A 300 -8.67 38.48 -8.94
N ALA A 301 -7.74 38.45 -9.91
CA ALA A 301 -6.34 38.11 -9.69
C ALA A 301 -5.63 39.12 -8.77
N GLN A 302 -5.01 38.62 -7.69
CA GLN A 302 -4.29 39.44 -6.70
C GLN A 302 -2.83 38.96 -6.51
N PRO A 303 -1.92 39.25 -7.45
CA PRO A 303 -0.53 38.78 -7.38
C PRO A 303 0.22 39.30 -6.14
N ASP A 304 -0.04 40.54 -5.72
CA ASP A 304 0.61 41.14 -4.53
C ASP A 304 0.26 40.40 -3.24
N ARG A 305 -0.98 39.89 -3.13
CA ARG A 305 -1.41 39.09 -1.98
C ARG A 305 -0.66 37.77 -1.93
N VAL A 306 -0.50 37.10 -3.08
CA VAL A 306 0.27 35.84 -3.18
C VAL A 306 1.73 36.06 -2.79
N LYS A 307 2.34 37.18 -3.22
CA LYS A 307 3.71 37.55 -2.79
C LYS A 307 3.83 37.64 -1.27
N GLN A 308 2.88 38.31 -0.60
CA GLN A 308 2.88 38.43 0.87
C GLN A 308 2.71 37.07 1.57
N GLU A 309 1.81 36.22 1.07
CA GLU A 309 1.56 34.90 1.65
C GLU A 309 2.77 33.97 1.49
N LEU A 310 3.49 34.03 0.35
CA LEU A 310 4.71 33.23 0.13
C LEU A 310 5.89 33.68 0.99
N VAL A 311 6.02 34.98 1.24
CA VAL A 311 7.02 35.53 2.18
C VAL A 311 6.80 34.98 3.59
N ALA A 312 5.55 34.78 4.01
CA ALA A 312 5.24 34.16 5.30
C ALA A 312 5.70 32.69 5.40
N GLU A 313 5.84 32.00 4.27
CA GLU A 313 6.41 30.65 4.15
C GLU A 313 7.93 30.67 3.86
N GLU A 314 8.58 31.82 4.10
CA GLU A 314 10.01 32.09 3.90
C GLU A 314 10.47 31.97 2.43
N VAL A 315 9.56 32.18 1.47
CA VAL A 315 9.89 32.28 0.05
C VAL A 315 9.85 33.76 -0.33
N VAL A 316 11.02 34.39 -0.39
CA VAL A 316 11.15 35.85 -0.56
C VAL A 316 11.44 36.21 -2.02
N PRO A 317 10.67 37.11 -2.66
CA PRO A 317 10.89 37.51 -4.04
C PRO A 317 12.14 38.37 -4.21
N GLU A 318 12.81 38.27 -5.37
CA GLU A 318 13.95 39.12 -5.75
C GLU A 318 13.63 40.63 -5.64
N ASP A 319 12.41 41.04 -6.00
CA ASP A 319 11.94 42.43 -5.89
C ASP A 319 12.12 43.01 -4.48
N TRP A 320 12.07 42.16 -3.45
CA TRP A 320 12.15 42.54 -2.04
C TRP A 320 13.51 42.16 -1.42
N GLY A 321 14.50 41.84 -2.25
CA GLY A 321 15.84 41.45 -1.84
C GLY A 321 16.00 39.98 -1.46
N GLY A 322 15.05 39.12 -1.88
CA GLY A 322 15.16 37.67 -1.78
C GLY A 322 15.96 37.03 -2.92
N ASP A 323 15.93 35.71 -2.96
CA ASP A 323 16.64 34.82 -3.90
C ASP A 323 15.70 34.12 -4.89
N THR A 324 14.38 34.20 -4.67
CA THR A 324 13.40 33.47 -5.48
C THR A 324 12.82 34.37 -6.58
N GLN A 325 12.83 33.88 -7.82
CA GLN A 325 12.23 34.58 -8.97
C GLN A 325 10.72 34.38 -9.01
N PHE A 326 9.98 35.48 -9.12
CA PHE A 326 8.52 35.48 -9.21
C PHE A 326 8.09 35.96 -10.60
N VAL A 327 7.38 35.11 -11.33
CA VAL A 327 6.91 35.41 -12.68
C VAL A 327 5.39 35.31 -12.73
N GLU A 328 4.76 36.38 -13.17
CA GLU A 328 3.32 36.44 -13.41
C GLU A 328 2.99 35.83 -14.77
N VAL A 329 2.12 34.81 -14.77
CA VAL A 329 1.77 34.02 -15.96
C VAL A 329 0.27 33.80 -16.12
N SER A 330 -0.18 33.62 -17.35
CA SER A 330 -1.50 33.07 -17.65
C SER A 330 -1.34 31.86 -18.56
N ALA A 331 -1.65 30.68 -18.03
CA ALA A 331 -1.67 29.44 -18.81
C ALA A 331 -2.72 29.43 -19.93
N HIS A 332 -3.76 30.28 -19.84
CA HIS A 332 -4.83 30.33 -20.85
C HIS A 332 -4.49 31.27 -22.01
N THR A 333 -4.02 32.49 -21.72
CA THR A 333 -3.67 33.48 -22.76
C THR A 333 -2.26 33.32 -23.29
N GLY A 334 -1.39 32.63 -22.54
CA GLY A 334 0.03 32.48 -22.86
C GLY A 334 0.91 33.63 -22.34
N GLN A 335 0.32 34.62 -21.67
CA GLN A 335 1.06 35.77 -21.17
C GLN A 335 2.10 35.34 -20.12
N GLY A 336 3.33 35.83 -20.27
CA GLY A 336 4.40 35.64 -19.29
C GLY A 336 5.12 34.28 -19.33
N ILE A 337 4.68 33.34 -20.17
CA ILE A 337 5.31 32.01 -20.25
C ILE A 337 6.73 32.08 -20.81
N ASP A 338 6.99 32.91 -21.82
CA ASP A 338 8.35 33.11 -22.34
C ASP A 338 9.30 33.62 -21.26
N LYS A 339 8.84 34.56 -20.41
CA LYS A 339 9.61 35.06 -19.27
C LYS A 339 9.87 33.98 -18.22
N LEU A 340 8.92 33.08 -18.01
CA LEU A 340 9.09 31.95 -17.08
C LEU A 340 10.16 30.99 -17.61
N LEU A 341 10.18 30.70 -18.91
CA LEU A 341 11.21 29.86 -19.54
C LEU A 341 12.59 30.52 -19.46
N GLU A 342 12.69 31.83 -19.73
CA GLU A 342 13.91 32.61 -19.57
C GLU A 342 14.42 32.59 -18.11
N ALA A 343 13.52 32.76 -17.13
CA ALA A 343 13.84 32.70 -15.70
C ALA A 343 14.42 31.33 -15.29
N ILE A 344 13.80 30.24 -15.76
CA ILE A 344 14.27 28.88 -15.52
C ILE A 344 15.68 28.66 -16.10
N LEU A 345 15.92 29.12 -17.33
CA LEU A 345 17.23 28.99 -17.97
C LEU A 345 18.30 29.83 -17.28
N LEU A 346 17.97 31.06 -16.86
CA LEU A 346 18.88 31.91 -16.11
C LEU A 346 19.24 31.28 -14.76
N GLN A 347 18.27 30.68 -14.07
CA GLN A 347 18.52 29.93 -12.85
C GLN A 347 19.42 28.72 -13.09
N ALA A 348 19.25 28.02 -14.21
CA ALA A 348 20.08 26.89 -14.59
C ALA A 348 21.54 27.30 -14.91
N GLU A 349 21.73 28.46 -15.54
CA GLU A 349 23.06 29.03 -15.79
C GLU A 349 23.77 29.38 -14.48
N LEU A 350 23.05 29.94 -13.50
CA LEU A 350 23.60 30.27 -12.17
C LEU A 350 24.07 29.02 -11.42
N LEU A 351 23.37 27.89 -11.59
CA LEU A 351 23.73 26.60 -10.99
C LEU A 351 24.89 25.88 -11.70
N GLU A 352 25.35 26.37 -12.85
CA GLU A 352 26.42 25.77 -13.65
C GLU A 352 26.21 24.27 -13.91
N LEU A 353 25.00 23.88 -14.33
CA LEU A 353 24.61 22.48 -14.51
C LEU A 353 25.50 21.77 -15.54
N THR A 354 26.22 20.75 -15.08
CA THR A 354 27.14 19.96 -15.90
C THR A 354 26.84 18.46 -15.79
N ALA A 355 27.08 17.72 -16.88
CA ALA A 355 27.08 16.27 -16.87
C ALA A 355 28.17 15.72 -17.80
N VAL A 356 28.65 14.52 -17.48
CA VAL A 356 29.48 13.74 -18.39
C VAL A 356 28.59 13.11 -19.45
N LYS A 357 28.87 13.37 -20.73
CA LYS A 357 28.12 12.80 -21.85
C LYS A 357 28.62 11.41 -22.23
N ASP A 358 29.94 11.24 -22.26
CA ASP A 358 30.60 10.00 -22.68
C ASP A 358 30.89 9.12 -21.45
N GLY A 359 30.16 8.01 -21.33
CA GLY A 359 30.29 7.08 -20.21
C GLY A 359 29.06 6.21 -20.00
N PRO A 360 29.12 5.24 -19.07
CA PRO A 360 27.97 4.42 -18.71
C PRO A 360 26.84 5.30 -18.19
N ALA A 361 25.62 5.08 -18.68
CA ALA A 361 24.49 5.92 -18.28
C ALA A 361 24.09 5.67 -16.83
N ARG A 362 23.85 6.76 -16.10
CA ARG A 362 23.19 6.77 -14.81
C ARG A 362 21.92 7.60 -14.91
N GLY A 363 20.86 7.15 -14.26
CA GLY A 363 19.60 7.87 -14.22
C GLY A 363 18.75 7.50 -13.03
N VAL A 364 17.55 8.07 -12.99
CA VAL A 364 16.54 7.78 -11.97
C VAL A 364 15.26 7.31 -12.64
N VAL A 365 14.66 6.26 -12.10
CA VAL A 365 13.34 5.78 -12.56
C VAL A 365 12.28 6.76 -12.09
N ILE A 366 11.59 7.40 -13.03
CA ILE A 366 10.48 8.32 -12.74
C ILE A 366 9.21 7.53 -12.45
N GLU A 367 8.86 6.61 -13.35
CA GLU A 367 7.66 5.80 -13.26
C GLU A 367 7.86 4.44 -13.94
N SER A 368 7.12 3.42 -13.50
CA SER A 368 7.16 2.09 -14.11
C SER A 368 5.76 1.52 -14.26
N ARG A 369 5.55 0.78 -15.35
CA ARG A 369 4.26 0.18 -15.72
C ARG A 369 4.45 -1.16 -16.41
N LEU A 370 3.40 -1.99 -16.36
CA LEU A 370 3.38 -3.29 -17.03
C LEU A 370 2.42 -3.26 -18.22
N ASP A 371 2.96 -3.36 -19.44
CA ASP A 371 2.19 -3.31 -20.67
C ASP A 371 2.01 -4.70 -21.30
N LYS A 372 0.80 -4.98 -21.79
CA LYS A 372 0.42 -6.24 -22.43
C LYS A 372 1.06 -6.33 -23.82
N GLY A 373 2.20 -7.01 -23.88
CA GLY A 373 2.94 -7.31 -25.12
C GLY A 373 4.32 -6.67 -25.17
N ARG A 374 4.48 -5.49 -24.57
CA ARG A 374 5.79 -4.82 -24.43
C ARG A 374 6.54 -5.26 -23.17
N GLY A 375 5.84 -5.81 -22.17
CA GLY A 375 6.42 -6.26 -20.91
C GLY A 375 6.57 -5.13 -19.91
N SER A 376 7.59 -5.20 -19.05
CA SER A 376 7.92 -4.11 -18.12
C SER A 376 8.47 -2.92 -18.89
N VAL A 377 7.85 -1.76 -18.67
CA VAL A 377 8.25 -0.46 -19.20
C VAL A 377 8.61 0.44 -18.02
N ALA A 378 9.75 1.09 -18.07
CA ALA A 378 10.13 2.09 -17.08
C ALA A 378 10.50 3.40 -17.77
N THR A 379 9.97 4.51 -17.28
CA THR A 379 10.37 5.85 -17.70
C THR A 379 11.53 6.28 -16.83
N VAL A 380 12.67 6.59 -17.45
CA VAL A 380 13.92 6.92 -16.77
C VAL A 380 14.39 8.29 -17.23
N LEU A 381 14.81 9.13 -16.27
CA LEU A 381 15.51 10.37 -16.55
C LEU A 381 17.02 10.10 -16.48
N VAL A 382 17.71 10.21 -17.62
CA VAL A 382 19.16 10.05 -17.68
C VAL A 382 19.83 11.27 -17.06
N GLN A 383 20.70 11.09 -16.06
CA GLN A 383 21.40 12.18 -15.37
C GLN A 383 22.83 12.37 -15.87
N SER A 384 23.51 11.27 -16.19
CA SER A 384 24.87 11.27 -16.76
C SER A 384 25.06 10.08 -17.69
N GLY A 385 26.05 10.17 -18.57
CA GLY A 385 26.36 9.18 -19.60
C GLY A 385 25.33 9.15 -20.73
N THR A 386 25.52 8.22 -21.66
CA THR A 386 24.63 8.02 -22.80
C THR A 386 24.12 6.58 -22.80
N LEU A 387 22.79 6.43 -22.80
CA LEU A 387 22.12 5.13 -22.80
C LEU A 387 21.88 4.68 -24.23
N HIS A 388 22.31 3.46 -24.57
CA HIS A 388 22.12 2.88 -25.89
C HIS A 388 21.19 1.68 -25.87
N LYS A 389 20.58 1.44 -27.03
CA LYS A 389 19.83 0.21 -27.26
C LYS A 389 20.76 -1.01 -27.22
N GLY A 390 20.44 -1.96 -26.34
CA GLY A 390 21.21 -3.20 -26.15
C GLY A 390 22.05 -3.24 -24.88
N ASP A 391 22.14 -2.10 -24.17
CA ASP A 391 22.85 -1.98 -22.90
C ASP A 391 22.19 -2.83 -21.81
N MET A 392 23.01 -3.30 -20.87
CA MET A 392 22.55 -3.97 -19.67
C MET A 392 22.33 -2.92 -18.59
N VAL A 393 21.10 -2.87 -18.08
CA VAL A 393 20.66 -1.91 -17.08
C VAL A 393 20.32 -2.63 -15.79
N LEU A 394 20.76 -2.06 -14.68
CA LEU A 394 20.34 -2.38 -13.33
C LEU A 394 19.49 -1.22 -12.80
N ALA A 395 18.25 -1.49 -12.40
CA ALA A 395 17.33 -0.51 -11.84
C ALA A 395 16.80 -1.06 -10.51
N GLY A 396 17.34 -0.56 -9.39
CA GLY A 396 16.99 -1.05 -8.06
C GLY A 396 17.24 -2.56 -7.89
N GLN A 397 16.15 -3.32 -7.76
CA GLN A 397 16.14 -4.78 -7.60
C GLN A 397 15.98 -5.55 -8.94
N GLU A 398 15.72 -4.83 -10.03
CA GLU A 398 15.45 -5.40 -11.33
C GLU A 398 16.64 -5.17 -12.26
N TYR A 399 16.83 -6.08 -13.22
CA TYR A 399 17.89 -5.96 -14.21
C TYR A 399 17.37 -6.41 -15.58
N GLY A 400 17.99 -5.93 -16.64
CA GLY A 400 17.58 -6.36 -17.97
C GLY A 400 18.41 -5.75 -19.07
N ARG A 401 18.22 -6.28 -20.27
CA ARG A 401 18.81 -5.74 -21.48
C ARG A 401 17.80 -4.81 -22.14
N VAL A 402 18.21 -3.59 -22.45
CA VAL A 402 17.39 -2.61 -23.17
C VAL A 402 17.08 -3.16 -24.57
N ARG A 403 15.83 -3.54 -24.80
CA ARG A 403 15.35 -4.05 -26.09
C ARG A 403 15.02 -2.93 -27.06
N ALA A 404 14.48 -1.85 -26.52
CA ALA A 404 14.12 -0.65 -27.25
C ALA A 404 14.11 0.54 -26.28
N LEU A 405 14.49 1.70 -26.82
CA LEU A 405 14.33 3.00 -26.20
C LEU A 405 13.24 3.74 -26.97
N LEU A 406 12.33 4.37 -26.26
CA LEU A 406 11.33 5.24 -26.85
C LEU A 406 11.40 6.61 -26.19
N ASP A 407 11.21 7.61 -27.01
CA ASP A 407 11.01 8.99 -26.58
C ASP A 407 9.61 9.18 -25.97
N GLU A 408 9.37 10.31 -25.31
CA GLU A 408 8.10 10.74 -24.72
C GLU A 408 6.90 10.63 -25.69
N ASN A 409 7.17 10.80 -26.99
CA ASN A 409 6.18 10.75 -28.06
C ASN A 409 5.94 9.32 -28.60
N GLY A 410 6.54 8.30 -27.96
CA GLY A 410 6.47 6.90 -28.37
C GLY A 410 7.29 6.57 -29.62
N LYS A 411 8.19 7.47 -30.04
CA LYS A 411 9.07 7.24 -31.20
C LYS A 411 10.31 6.47 -30.76
N PRO A 412 10.74 5.44 -31.52
CA PRO A 412 11.97 4.72 -31.21
C PRO A 412 13.20 5.61 -31.44
N ILE A 413 14.10 5.59 -30.45
CA ILE A 413 15.40 6.25 -30.49
C ILE A 413 16.51 5.21 -30.26
N ASP A 414 17.72 5.48 -30.74
CA ASP A 414 18.85 4.56 -30.63
C ASP A 414 19.79 4.92 -29.46
N GLU A 415 19.88 6.21 -29.13
CA GLU A 415 20.71 6.76 -28.05
C GLU A 415 19.93 7.82 -27.25
N ALA A 416 20.27 7.95 -25.97
CA ALA A 416 19.71 8.95 -25.08
C ALA A 416 20.78 9.56 -24.18
N GLY A 417 21.01 10.87 -24.33
CA GLY A 417 22.00 11.60 -23.56
C GLY A 417 21.47 12.13 -22.21
N PRO A 418 22.32 12.85 -21.45
CA PRO A 418 21.93 13.46 -20.18
C PRO A 418 20.73 14.39 -20.29
N SER A 419 19.96 14.45 -19.22
CA SER A 419 18.71 15.23 -19.06
C SER A 419 17.60 14.87 -20.04
N THR A 420 17.68 13.73 -20.74
CA THR A 420 16.63 13.28 -21.67
C THR A 420 15.78 12.19 -21.00
N PRO A 421 14.45 12.36 -20.92
CA PRO A 421 13.56 11.32 -20.41
C PRO A 421 13.32 10.25 -21.48
N VAL A 422 13.40 8.97 -21.10
CA VAL A 422 13.23 7.85 -22.03
C VAL A 422 12.45 6.70 -21.42
N GLU A 423 11.60 6.06 -22.22
CA GLU A 423 11.00 4.78 -21.86
C GLU A 423 11.93 3.62 -22.24
N ILE A 424 12.36 2.86 -21.23
CA ILE A 424 13.17 1.65 -21.39
C ILE A 424 12.28 0.41 -21.38
N LEU A 425 12.55 -0.51 -22.30
CA LEU A 425 11.87 -1.79 -22.42
C LEU A 425 12.86 -2.94 -22.23
N GLY A 426 12.43 -4.00 -21.54
CA GLY A 426 13.20 -5.25 -21.43
C GLY A 426 13.80 -5.56 -20.05
N LEU A 427 13.36 -4.85 -19.01
CA LEU A 427 13.63 -5.20 -17.62
C LEU A 427 12.94 -6.52 -17.23
N SER A 428 13.51 -7.23 -16.24
CA SER A 428 12.94 -8.47 -15.67
C SER A 428 11.58 -8.26 -15.02
N GLY A 429 11.39 -7.11 -14.37
CA GLY A 429 10.19 -6.73 -13.64
C GLY A 429 10.00 -5.21 -13.65
N THR A 430 8.97 -4.73 -12.96
CA THR A 430 8.71 -3.30 -12.78
C THR A 430 9.58 -2.77 -11.63
N PRO A 431 10.60 -1.93 -11.90
CA PRO A 431 11.41 -1.34 -10.83
C PRO A 431 10.57 -0.40 -9.97
N SER A 432 11.03 -0.12 -8.75
CA SER A 432 10.35 0.84 -7.89
C SER A 432 10.57 2.25 -8.45
N ALA A 433 9.57 3.11 -8.33
CA ALA A 433 9.73 4.48 -8.76
C ALA A 433 10.67 5.23 -7.80
N GLY A 434 11.65 5.94 -8.34
CA GLY A 434 12.75 6.58 -7.60
C GLY A 434 14.01 5.72 -7.49
N ASP A 435 14.01 4.46 -7.96
CA ASP A 435 15.20 3.64 -7.97
C ASP A 435 16.27 4.23 -8.91
N GLU A 436 17.53 4.16 -8.49
CA GLU A 436 18.65 4.52 -9.35
C GLU A 436 18.84 3.47 -10.45
N MET A 437 19.09 3.98 -11.65
CA MET A 437 19.39 3.23 -12.86
C MET A 437 20.89 3.36 -13.16
N LEU A 438 21.55 2.23 -13.36
CA LEU A 438 22.96 2.15 -13.71
C LEU A 438 23.15 1.19 -14.88
N VAL A 439 23.87 1.65 -15.91
CA VAL A 439 24.35 0.78 -16.98
C VAL A 439 25.58 0.02 -16.49
N VAL A 440 25.57 -1.29 -16.71
CA VAL A 440 26.64 -2.20 -16.30
C VAL A 440 27.12 -2.99 -17.52
N GLU A 441 28.42 -3.23 -17.63
CA GLU A 441 28.99 -3.93 -18.78
C GLU A 441 28.65 -5.43 -18.79
N ASP A 442 28.64 -6.05 -17.60
CA ASP A 442 28.51 -7.50 -17.42
C ASP A 442 27.11 -7.90 -16.92
N GLU A 443 26.37 -8.69 -17.72
CA GLU A 443 25.07 -9.27 -17.33
C GLU A 443 25.16 -10.14 -16.06
N ARG A 444 26.28 -10.83 -15.86
CA ARG A 444 26.48 -11.70 -14.68
C ARG A 444 26.56 -10.89 -13.40
N LYS A 445 27.32 -9.78 -13.41
CA LYS A 445 27.44 -8.88 -12.26
C LYS A 445 26.11 -8.18 -11.97
N ALA A 446 25.40 -7.74 -13.01
CA ALA A 446 24.06 -7.15 -12.89
C ALA A 446 23.10 -8.09 -12.15
N ARG A 447 23.07 -9.36 -12.56
CA ARG A 447 22.22 -10.39 -11.96
C ARG A 447 22.60 -10.69 -10.51
N GLU A 448 23.89 -10.77 -10.21
CA GLU A 448 24.39 -11.04 -8.85
C GLU A 448 23.97 -9.93 -7.88
N VAL A 449 24.15 -8.66 -8.28
CA VAL A 449 23.75 -7.50 -7.49
C VAL A 449 22.24 -7.42 -7.31
N ALA A 450 21.46 -7.63 -8.38
CA ALA A 450 20.01 -7.62 -8.29
C ALA A 450 19.48 -8.71 -7.34
N LEU A 451 20.01 -9.94 -7.43
CA LEU A 451 19.64 -11.04 -6.53
C LEU A 451 20.06 -10.77 -5.09
N PHE A 452 21.22 -10.14 -4.88
CA PHE A 452 21.66 -9.72 -3.55
C PHE A 452 20.70 -8.69 -2.94
N ARG A 453 20.31 -7.66 -3.72
CA ARG A 453 19.31 -6.65 -3.30
C ARG A 453 17.95 -7.25 -2.99
N GLN A 454 17.48 -8.19 -3.82
CA GLN A 454 16.21 -8.91 -3.58
C GLN A 454 16.26 -9.75 -2.30
N GLY A 455 17.39 -10.42 -2.03
CA GLY A 455 17.62 -11.16 -0.79
C GLY A 455 17.54 -10.26 0.44
N LYS A 456 18.33 -9.16 0.42
CA LYS A 456 18.35 -8.15 1.48
C LYS A 456 16.96 -7.56 1.75
N PHE A 457 16.25 -7.17 0.69
CA PHE A 457 14.90 -6.61 0.80
C PHE A 457 13.91 -7.62 1.39
N ARG A 458 13.98 -8.89 0.98
CA ARG A 458 13.15 -9.96 1.50
C ARG A 458 13.39 -10.19 2.99
N ASP A 459 14.64 -10.19 3.43
CA ASP A 459 15.00 -10.42 4.82
C ASP A 459 14.52 -9.27 5.72
N VAL A 460 14.70 -8.02 5.28
CA VAL A 460 14.15 -6.84 5.97
C VAL A 460 12.63 -6.89 6.03
N LYS A 461 11.95 -7.28 4.94
CA LYS A 461 10.48 -7.41 4.91
C LYS A 461 9.99 -8.49 5.86
N LEU A 462 10.66 -9.64 5.93
CA LEU A 462 10.33 -10.73 6.85
C LEU A 462 10.55 -10.32 8.31
N ALA A 463 11.64 -9.60 8.61
CA ALA A 463 11.91 -9.07 9.95
C ALA A 463 10.81 -8.10 10.40
N ARG A 464 10.42 -7.15 9.53
CA ARG A 464 9.31 -6.22 9.79
C ARG A 464 7.97 -6.95 10.00
N GLN A 465 7.66 -7.96 9.17
CA GLN A 465 6.44 -8.75 9.32
C GLN A 465 6.41 -9.56 10.62
N GLN A 466 7.55 -10.11 11.06
CA GLN A 466 7.63 -10.84 12.32
C GLN A 466 7.43 -9.90 13.52
N LYS A 467 8.04 -8.71 13.49
CA LYS A 467 7.84 -7.68 14.52
C LYS A 467 6.37 -7.24 14.60
N ALA A 468 5.77 -6.90 13.45
CA ALA A 468 4.35 -6.50 13.38
C ALA A 468 3.40 -7.62 13.82
N LYS A 469 3.70 -8.89 13.52
CA LYS A 469 2.88 -10.02 13.99
C LYS A 469 2.91 -10.16 15.51
N LEU A 470 4.07 -10.02 16.14
CA LEU A 470 4.19 -10.09 17.59
C LEU A 470 3.44 -8.94 18.26
N GLU A 471 3.58 -7.72 17.75
CA GLU A 471 2.85 -6.54 18.21
C GLU A 471 1.34 -6.71 18.04
N SER A 472 0.89 -7.20 16.88
CA SER A 472 -0.53 -7.49 16.63
C SER A 472 -1.10 -8.60 17.52
N MET A 473 -0.29 -9.55 18.00
CA MET A 473 -0.75 -10.57 18.95
C MET A 473 -0.96 -9.98 20.35
N PHE A 474 -0.20 -8.97 20.74
CA PHE A 474 -0.43 -8.25 21.99
C PHE A 474 -1.64 -7.31 21.88
N GLU A 475 -1.78 -6.57 20.78
CA GLU A 475 -2.95 -5.72 20.53
C GLU A 475 -4.26 -6.52 20.46
N GLN A 476 -4.27 -7.67 19.77
CA GLN A 476 -5.45 -8.54 19.70
C GLN A 476 -5.85 -9.17 21.05
N MET A 477 -4.96 -9.13 22.06
CA MET A 477 -5.30 -9.54 23.43
C MET A 477 -5.80 -8.38 24.29
N GLU A 478 -5.50 -7.12 23.94
CA GLU A 478 -5.90 -5.92 24.69
C GLU A 478 -7.16 -5.25 24.13
N GLU A 479 -7.26 -5.12 22.79
CA GLU A 479 -8.42 -4.58 22.10
C GLU A 479 -9.33 -5.74 21.67
N GLY A 480 -10.65 -5.60 21.89
CA GLY A 480 -11.65 -6.55 21.41
C GLY A 480 -11.62 -6.73 19.88
N GLU A 481 -12.49 -7.57 19.30
CA GLU A 481 -12.51 -7.85 17.85
C GLU A 481 -12.57 -6.56 17.01
N VAL A 482 -11.40 -6.09 16.54
CA VAL A 482 -11.28 -4.97 15.61
C VAL A 482 -11.69 -5.47 14.23
N ASN A 483 -12.65 -4.80 13.61
CA ASN A 483 -13.09 -5.15 12.26
C ASN A 483 -11.97 -4.81 11.26
N THR A 484 -11.61 -5.77 10.41
CA THR A 484 -10.55 -5.58 9.42
C THR A 484 -11.13 -5.60 8.01
N LEU A 485 -10.89 -4.54 7.25
CA LEU A 485 -11.24 -4.47 5.83
C LEU A 485 -10.01 -4.87 5.00
N ASN A 486 -10.05 -6.06 4.42
CA ASN A 486 -8.99 -6.55 3.56
C ASN A 486 -9.16 -6.02 2.14
N LEU A 487 -8.10 -5.43 1.58
CA LEU A 487 -8.09 -4.87 0.23
C LEU A 487 -6.97 -5.48 -0.62
N VAL A 488 -7.26 -5.72 -1.89
CA VAL A 488 -6.27 -6.03 -2.93
C VAL A 488 -6.26 -4.88 -3.92
N VAL A 489 -5.11 -4.22 -4.07
CA VAL A 489 -4.98 -3.02 -4.92
C VAL A 489 -4.17 -3.35 -6.16
N LYS A 490 -4.75 -3.10 -7.33
CA LYS A 490 -4.06 -3.21 -8.62
C LYS A 490 -4.16 -1.88 -9.34
N ALA A 491 -3.02 -1.34 -9.78
CA ALA A 491 -2.98 -0.12 -10.56
C ALA A 491 -2.15 -0.29 -11.83
N ASP A 492 -2.28 0.63 -12.76
CA ASP A 492 -1.59 0.65 -14.05
C ASP A 492 -0.10 1.01 -13.93
N VAL A 493 0.23 1.91 -13.01
CA VAL A 493 1.60 2.34 -12.72
C VAL A 493 1.97 2.11 -11.25
N GLN A 494 3.27 1.94 -10.99
CA GLN A 494 3.81 1.71 -9.64
C GLN A 494 3.52 2.86 -8.68
N GLY A 495 3.64 4.11 -9.13
CA GLY A 495 3.43 5.28 -8.27
C GLY A 495 1.99 5.37 -7.73
N SER A 496 0.99 5.02 -8.54
CA SER A 496 -0.41 5.02 -8.12
C SER A 496 -0.71 3.91 -7.11
N VAL A 497 -0.03 2.76 -7.20
CA VAL A 497 -0.11 1.70 -6.17
C VAL A 497 0.37 2.23 -4.82
N GLU A 498 1.52 2.91 -4.80
CA GLU A 498 2.11 3.46 -3.57
C GLU A 498 1.19 4.52 -2.96
N ALA A 499 0.71 5.47 -3.78
CA ALA A 499 -0.19 6.54 -3.35
C ALA A 499 -1.51 6.01 -2.80
N LEU A 500 -2.15 5.04 -3.49
CA LEU A 500 -3.37 4.39 -3.00
C LEU A 500 -3.10 3.63 -1.71
N THR A 501 -1.98 2.90 -1.62
CA THR A 501 -1.66 2.12 -0.43
C THR A 501 -1.50 3.02 0.79
N GLU A 502 -0.77 4.12 0.65
CA GLU A 502 -0.58 5.10 1.72
C GLU A 502 -1.89 5.79 2.10
N ALA A 503 -2.65 6.27 1.11
CA ALA A 503 -3.91 6.97 1.33
C ALA A 503 -4.96 6.07 2.02
N LEU A 504 -5.11 4.83 1.57
CA LEU A 504 -6.05 3.87 2.16
C LEU A 504 -5.64 3.45 3.58
N THR A 505 -4.33 3.33 3.84
CA THR A 505 -3.84 3.01 5.19
C THR A 505 -4.11 4.15 6.17
N LYS A 506 -4.00 5.42 5.73
CA LYS A 506 -4.33 6.61 6.54
C LYS A 506 -5.81 6.71 6.93
N LEU A 507 -6.71 5.99 6.25
CA LEU A 507 -8.14 5.92 6.62
C LEU A 507 -8.42 4.95 7.78
N SER A 508 -7.42 4.22 8.28
CA SER A 508 -7.60 3.28 9.38
C SER A 508 -7.95 4.03 10.68
N THR A 509 -8.86 3.45 11.45
CA THR A 509 -9.28 3.93 12.78
C THR A 509 -9.12 2.81 13.80
N ASP A 510 -9.27 3.15 15.08
CA ASP A 510 -9.14 2.17 16.18
C ASP A 510 -10.24 1.09 16.10
N GLU A 511 -11.43 1.42 15.61
CA GLU A 511 -12.55 0.47 15.46
C GLU A 511 -12.48 -0.36 14.16
N VAL A 512 -11.98 0.23 13.06
CA VAL A 512 -11.87 -0.44 11.76
C VAL A 512 -10.48 -0.23 11.14
N LYS A 513 -9.72 -1.31 11.00
CA LYS A 513 -8.37 -1.32 10.41
C LYS A 513 -8.44 -1.71 8.92
N VAL A 514 -7.87 -0.88 8.04
CA VAL A 514 -7.70 -1.22 6.62
C VAL A 514 -6.41 -2.02 6.45
N LYS A 515 -6.49 -3.20 5.84
CA LYS A 515 -5.34 -4.06 5.60
C LYS A 515 -5.18 -4.36 4.11
N ILE A 516 -4.05 -3.96 3.56
CA ILE A 516 -3.70 -4.25 2.17
C ILE A 516 -2.99 -5.60 2.12
N VAL A 517 -3.66 -6.61 1.56
CA VAL A 517 -3.15 -7.98 1.50
C VAL A 517 -2.12 -8.13 0.39
N ALA A 518 -2.43 -7.56 -0.77
CA ALA A 518 -1.55 -7.54 -1.92
C ALA A 518 -1.73 -6.23 -2.68
N SER A 519 -0.62 -5.69 -3.15
CA SER A 519 -0.57 -4.54 -4.03
C SER A 519 0.34 -4.85 -5.20
N GLY A 520 -0.01 -4.42 -6.41
CA GLY A 520 0.80 -4.71 -7.59
C GLY A 520 0.41 -3.90 -8.82
N VAL A 521 1.31 -3.93 -9.80
CA VAL A 521 1.16 -3.20 -11.06
C VAL A 521 0.66 -4.12 -12.16
N GLY A 522 -0.23 -3.60 -13.01
CA GLY A 522 -0.78 -4.29 -14.16
C GLY A 522 -2.20 -4.80 -13.96
N GLY A 523 -2.70 -5.53 -14.98
CA GLY A 523 -4.04 -6.09 -14.98
C GLY A 523 -4.30 -7.08 -13.85
N ILE A 524 -5.59 -7.30 -13.54
CA ILE A 524 -6.00 -8.21 -12.48
C ILE A 524 -5.92 -9.65 -13.00
N THR A 525 -5.14 -10.48 -12.33
CA THR A 525 -4.86 -11.88 -12.70
C THR A 525 -5.65 -12.86 -11.84
N GLU A 526 -5.72 -14.13 -12.28
CA GLU A 526 -6.40 -15.21 -11.53
C GLU A 526 -5.81 -15.43 -10.13
N SER A 527 -4.48 -15.25 -9.98
CA SER A 527 -3.81 -15.33 -8.68
C SER A 527 -4.30 -14.27 -7.69
N ASP A 528 -4.61 -13.08 -8.18
CA ASP A 528 -5.10 -11.98 -7.34
C ASP A 528 -6.53 -12.26 -6.85
N VAL A 529 -7.35 -12.86 -7.71
CA VAL A 529 -8.73 -13.25 -7.38
C VAL A 529 -8.73 -14.38 -6.35
N ASN A 530 -7.87 -15.38 -6.50
CA ASN A 530 -7.73 -16.46 -5.51
C ASN A 530 -7.26 -15.94 -4.15
N LEU A 531 -6.33 -14.99 -4.14
CA LEU A 531 -5.86 -14.35 -2.91
C LEU A 531 -6.97 -13.53 -2.24
N ALA A 532 -7.78 -12.84 -3.03
CA ALA A 532 -8.94 -12.10 -2.55
C ALA A 532 -10.00 -13.05 -1.96
N ALA A 533 -10.30 -14.17 -2.63
CA ALA A 533 -11.23 -15.19 -2.13
C ALA A 533 -10.78 -15.74 -0.77
N ALA A 534 -9.50 -16.13 -0.66
CA ALA A 534 -8.95 -16.71 0.56
C ALA A 534 -8.91 -15.73 1.74
N SER A 535 -8.83 -14.43 1.47
CA SER A 535 -8.72 -13.37 2.49
C SER A 535 -10.01 -12.57 2.68
N SER A 536 -11.09 -12.94 1.98
CA SER A 536 -12.33 -12.15 1.90
C SER A 536 -12.06 -10.66 1.62
N ALA A 537 -11.17 -10.40 0.65
CA ALA A 537 -10.72 -9.05 0.32
C ALA A 537 -11.48 -8.47 -0.87
N VAL A 538 -11.74 -7.16 -0.82
CA VAL A 538 -12.30 -6.41 -1.95
C VAL A 538 -11.18 -6.06 -2.93
N ILE A 539 -11.43 -6.23 -4.23
CA ILE A 539 -10.46 -5.90 -5.28
C ILE A 539 -10.72 -4.49 -5.81
N ILE A 540 -9.70 -3.65 -5.74
CA ILE A 540 -9.70 -2.28 -6.28
C ILE A 540 -8.77 -2.24 -7.51
N GLY A 541 -9.35 -2.02 -8.68
CA GLY A 541 -8.63 -1.82 -9.93
C GLY A 541 -8.58 -0.35 -10.32
N PHE A 542 -7.40 0.28 -10.21
CA PHE A 542 -7.16 1.66 -10.61
C PHE A 542 -6.57 1.73 -12.02
N ASN A 543 -7.34 2.26 -12.97
CA ASN A 543 -7.01 2.35 -14.39
C ASN A 543 -6.59 1.01 -15.05
N VAL A 544 -6.96 -0.12 -14.44
CA VAL A 544 -6.67 -1.47 -14.93
C VAL A 544 -7.95 -2.27 -15.14
N ARG A 545 -7.85 -3.33 -15.94
CA ARG A 545 -8.93 -4.27 -16.20
C ARG A 545 -8.54 -5.68 -15.80
N ALA A 546 -9.55 -6.48 -15.46
CA ALA A 546 -9.36 -7.90 -15.21
C ALA A 546 -9.24 -8.68 -16.52
N ASP A 547 -8.41 -9.72 -16.48
CA ASP A 547 -8.31 -10.67 -17.59
C ASP A 547 -9.58 -11.50 -17.73
N ALA A 548 -9.81 -12.06 -18.91
CA ALA A 548 -11.03 -12.83 -19.20
C ALA A 548 -11.19 -14.06 -18.28
N SER A 549 -10.08 -14.69 -17.87
CA SER A 549 -10.09 -15.78 -16.89
C SER A 549 -10.42 -15.27 -15.49
N ALA A 550 -9.77 -14.19 -15.05
CA ALA A 550 -10.01 -13.56 -13.76
C ALA A 550 -11.47 -13.12 -13.61
N LYS A 551 -12.08 -12.52 -14.64
CA LYS A 551 -13.47 -12.08 -14.61
C LYS A 551 -14.47 -13.23 -14.37
N ARG A 552 -14.23 -14.39 -14.99
CA ARG A 552 -15.08 -15.58 -14.77
C ARG A 552 -14.98 -16.07 -13.33
N LEU A 553 -13.76 -16.11 -12.78
CA LEU A 553 -13.53 -16.54 -11.40
C LEU A 553 -14.17 -15.57 -10.39
N ILE A 554 -14.14 -14.27 -10.67
CA ILE A 554 -14.80 -13.24 -9.84
C ILE A 554 -16.32 -13.46 -9.81
N GLU A 555 -16.94 -13.77 -10.95
CA GLU A 555 -18.38 -14.06 -11.03
C GLU A 555 -18.75 -15.40 -10.36
N GLU A 556 -17.87 -16.39 -10.40
CA GLU A 556 -18.07 -17.72 -9.79
C GLU A 556 -17.95 -17.69 -8.26
N GLU A 557 -16.94 -17.00 -7.74
CA GLU A 557 -16.68 -16.86 -6.29
C GLU A 557 -17.48 -15.72 -5.65
N GLY A 558 -18.08 -14.83 -6.45
CA GLY A 558 -18.88 -13.70 -5.97
C GLY A 558 -18.05 -12.61 -5.28
N ILE A 559 -16.85 -12.31 -5.80
CA ILE A 559 -15.91 -11.35 -5.20
C ILE A 559 -16.24 -9.92 -5.67
N ASP A 560 -16.21 -8.97 -4.74
CA ASP A 560 -16.44 -7.56 -5.05
C ASP A 560 -15.24 -6.96 -5.78
N LEU A 561 -15.49 -6.51 -7.01
CA LEU A 561 -14.51 -5.87 -7.88
C LEU A 561 -14.98 -4.47 -8.28
N HIS A 562 -14.18 -3.48 -7.94
CA HIS A 562 -14.46 -2.08 -8.27
C HIS A 562 -13.37 -1.50 -9.16
N TYR A 563 -13.78 -0.79 -10.21
CA TYR A 563 -12.89 -0.10 -11.13
C TYR A 563 -12.98 1.40 -10.92
N TYR A 564 -11.83 2.04 -10.80
CA TYR A 564 -11.73 3.49 -10.66
C TYR A 564 -10.75 4.04 -11.68
N SER A 565 -11.04 5.25 -12.15
CA SER A 565 -10.13 6.04 -13.00
C SER A 565 -9.67 7.32 -12.31
N VAL A 566 -10.29 7.68 -11.18
CA VAL A 566 -9.97 8.86 -10.38
C VAL A 566 -9.73 8.40 -8.95
N ILE A 567 -8.61 8.84 -8.37
CA ILE A 567 -8.16 8.37 -7.05
C ILE A 567 -9.16 8.73 -5.93
N TYR A 568 -9.85 9.87 -6.04
CA TYR A 568 -10.88 10.32 -5.08
C TYR A 568 -12.04 9.33 -4.97
N ASP A 569 -12.57 8.87 -6.10
CA ASP A 569 -13.70 7.94 -6.12
C ASP A 569 -13.35 6.63 -5.39
N ALA A 570 -12.11 6.16 -5.54
CA ALA A 570 -11.63 4.98 -4.85
C ALA A 570 -11.53 5.19 -3.33
N ILE A 571 -10.97 6.33 -2.91
CA ILE A 571 -10.83 6.69 -1.49
C ILE A 571 -12.20 6.86 -0.85
N ASP A 572 -13.12 7.57 -1.50
CA ASP A 572 -14.46 7.86 -0.99
C ASP A 572 -15.31 6.60 -0.87
N GLU A 573 -15.21 5.67 -1.82
CA GLU A 573 -15.96 4.42 -1.73
C GLU A 573 -15.43 3.51 -0.61
N VAL A 574 -14.10 3.47 -0.40
CA VAL A 574 -13.54 2.78 0.77
C VAL A 574 -13.99 3.47 2.05
N LYS A 575 -14.02 4.80 2.09
CA LYS A 575 -14.53 5.57 3.24
C LYS A 575 -16.00 5.25 3.55
N LYS A 576 -16.85 5.12 2.52
CA LYS A 576 -18.25 4.67 2.68
C LYS A 576 -18.34 3.23 3.16
N SER A 577 -17.49 2.34 2.62
CA SER A 577 -17.45 0.93 3.03
C SER A 577 -17.05 0.80 4.51
N LEU A 578 -16.05 1.56 4.94
CA LEU A 578 -15.65 1.67 6.35
C LEU A 578 -16.79 2.23 7.21
N SER A 579 -17.47 3.27 6.75
CA SER A 579 -18.62 3.84 7.48
C SER A 579 -19.78 2.84 7.61
N GLY A 580 -19.98 1.97 6.62
CA GLY A 580 -20.97 0.88 6.67
C GLY A 580 -20.59 -0.26 7.63
N MET A 581 -19.29 -0.41 7.93
CA MET A 581 -18.78 -1.38 8.89
C MET A 581 -18.71 -0.85 10.33
N LEU A 582 -18.85 0.46 10.52
CA LEU A 582 -18.91 1.05 11.85
C LEU A 582 -20.20 0.62 12.57
N ALA A 583 -20.05 0.25 13.84
CA ALA A 583 -21.20 -0.01 14.68
C ALA A 583 -22.04 1.28 14.78
N PRO A 584 -23.35 1.21 14.55
CA PRO A 584 -24.21 2.38 14.67
C PRO A 584 -24.21 2.88 16.11
N GLU A 585 -24.32 4.20 16.27
CA GLU A 585 -24.40 4.82 17.60
C GLU A 585 -25.84 4.86 18.06
N PHE A 586 -26.11 4.30 19.22
CA PHE A 586 -27.42 4.40 19.86
C PHE A 586 -27.50 5.75 20.58
N LYS A 587 -28.28 6.68 20.04
CA LYS A 587 -28.65 7.91 20.76
C LYS A 587 -30.00 7.70 21.43
N GLU A 588 -30.06 8.12 22.69
CA GLU A 588 -31.31 8.09 23.44
C GLU A 588 -32.08 9.38 23.16
N GLU A 589 -33.23 9.25 22.52
CA GLU A 589 -34.15 10.36 22.30
C GLU A 589 -35.31 10.26 23.28
N ILE A 590 -35.57 11.34 24.03
CA ILE A 590 -36.64 11.40 25.02
C ILE A 590 -37.97 11.58 24.29
N ILE A 591 -38.87 10.62 24.41
CA ILE A 591 -40.17 10.63 23.73
C ILE A 591 -41.27 11.22 24.61
N GLY A 592 -41.18 11.05 25.92
CA GLY A 592 -42.18 11.59 26.82
C GLY A 592 -41.78 11.55 28.28
N LEU A 593 -42.39 12.46 29.04
CA LEU A 593 -42.19 12.62 30.47
C LEU A 593 -43.54 12.52 31.18
N ALA A 594 -43.58 11.71 32.24
CA ALA A 594 -44.79 11.47 33.03
C ALA A 594 -44.49 11.69 34.51
N GLU A 595 -45.29 12.52 35.17
CA GLU A 595 -45.14 12.82 36.60
C GLU A 595 -46.06 11.93 37.44
N VAL A 596 -45.52 11.30 38.48
CA VAL A 596 -46.27 10.43 39.39
C VAL A 596 -47.04 11.27 40.40
N ARG A 597 -48.37 11.12 40.41
CA ARG A 597 -49.24 11.81 41.38
C ARG A 597 -49.58 10.94 42.58
N ASP A 598 -50.03 9.72 42.32
CA ASP A 598 -50.47 8.78 43.35
C ASP A 598 -49.90 7.39 43.08
N VAL A 599 -49.76 6.56 44.12
CA VAL A 599 -49.25 5.19 43.98
C VAL A 599 -50.26 4.20 44.56
N PHE A 600 -50.68 3.25 43.71
CA PHE A 600 -51.64 2.20 44.04
C PHE A 600 -50.92 0.86 44.16
N ARG A 601 -51.40 -0.03 45.03
CA ARG A 601 -50.86 -1.39 45.14
C ARG A 601 -51.81 -2.40 44.52
N SER A 602 -51.33 -3.13 43.52
CA SER A 602 -52.05 -4.22 42.87
C SER A 602 -51.47 -5.58 43.30
N PRO A 603 -52.29 -6.56 43.71
CA PRO A 603 -51.82 -7.89 44.10
C PRO A 603 -51.06 -8.65 43.01
N LYS A 604 -51.28 -8.31 41.74
CA LYS A 604 -50.75 -9.04 40.57
C LYS A 604 -49.56 -8.34 39.89
N LEU A 605 -49.48 -7.01 39.99
CA LEU A 605 -48.55 -6.17 39.23
C LEU A 605 -47.68 -5.25 40.12
N GLY A 606 -47.72 -5.42 41.45
CA GLY A 606 -46.92 -4.62 42.37
C GLY A 606 -47.42 -3.17 42.53
N ALA A 607 -46.49 -2.23 42.67
CA ALA A 607 -46.80 -0.80 42.75
C ALA A 607 -47.15 -0.23 41.36
N ILE A 608 -48.35 0.34 41.23
CA ILE A 608 -48.83 1.02 40.02
C ILE A 608 -48.83 2.52 40.31
N ALA A 609 -48.04 3.27 39.54
CA ALA A 609 -48.00 4.71 39.59
C ALA A 609 -49.15 5.31 38.78
N GLY A 610 -50.02 6.09 39.42
CA GLY A 610 -50.96 6.97 38.74
C GLY A 610 -50.23 8.22 38.29
N CYS A 611 -49.96 8.31 36.99
CA CYS A 611 -49.15 9.35 36.39
C CYS A 611 -49.97 10.26 35.47
N MET A 612 -49.49 11.49 35.30
CA MET A 612 -49.95 12.40 34.25
C MET A 612 -48.80 12.64 33.28
N VAL A 613 -49.04 12.40 31.99
CA VAL A 613 -48.04 12.70 30.96
C VAL A 613 -47.96 14.22 30.81
N THR A 614 -46.82 14.82 31.13
CA THR A 614 -46.60 16.26 31.03
C THR A 614 -46.20 16.64 29.61
N GLU A 615 -45.27 15.89 29.02
CA GLU A 615 -44.71 16.16 27.70
C GLU A 615 -44.61 14.87 26.88
N GLY A 616 -44.83 14.98 25.57
CA GLY A 616 -44.62 13.87 24.64
C GLY A 616 -45.64 12.73 24.75
N VAL A 617 -45.17 11.50 24.51
CA VAL A 617 -46.00 10.28 24.47
C VAL A 617 -45.33 9.14 25.23
N VAL A 618 -46.08 8.46 26.09
CA VAL A 618 -45.63 7.24 26.77
C VAL A 618 -46.03 6.04 25.95
N LYS A 619 -45.06 5.32 25.39
CA LYS A 619 -45.25 4.04 24.69
C LYS A 619 -44.94 2.87 25.63
N ARG A 620 -45.74 1.79 25.57
CA ARG A 620 -45.56 0.62 26.43
C ARG A 620 -44.24 -0.14 26.22
N ASN A 621 -43.72 -0.18 25.00
CA ASN A 621 -42.58 -1.04 24.64
C ASN A 621 -41.22 -0.35 24.79
N ASN A 622 -41.21 0.93 25.15
CA ASN A 622 -39.98 1.72 25.24
C ASN A 622 -39.37 1.61 26.65
N PRO A 623 -38.04 1.67 26.76
CA PRO A 623 -37.36 1.73 28.06
C PRO A 623 -37.69 3.03 28.78
N ILE A 624 -37.61 2.98 30.12
CA ILE A 624 -37.95 4.08 31.00
C ILE A 624 -36.87 4.31 32.06
N ARG A 625 -36.75 5.55 32.50
CA ARG A 625 -35.99 5.96 33.69
C ARG A 625 -36.94 6.59 34.70
N VAL A 626 -36.75 6.26 35.97
CA VAL A 626 -37.45 6.91 37.09
C VAL A 626 -36.49 7.87 37.76
N LEU A 627 -36.85 9.15 37.78
CA LEU A 627 -36.11 10.25 38.36
C LEU A 627 -36.80 10.76 39.61
N ARG A 628 -36.02 11.14 40.62
CA ARG A 628 -36.46 11.89 41.80
C ARG A 628 -35.49 13.02 42.03
N ASP A 629 -36.00 14.24 42.14
CA ASP A 629 -35.17 15.44 42.26
C ASP A 629 -34.08 15.53 41.15
N ASN A 630 -34.43 15.13 39.92
CA ASN A 630 -33.53 15.03 38.74
C ASN A 630 -32.39 14.00 38.84
N VAL A 631 -32.46 13.05 39.78
CA VAL A 631 -31.50 11.94 39.89
C VAL A 631 -32.16 10.64 39.44
N VAL A 632 -31.50 9.91 38.52
CA VAL A 632 -31.97 8.59 38.05
C VAL A 632 -31.86 7.57 39.20
N ILE A 633 -33.00 7.08 39.68
CA ILE A 633 -33.05 6.04 40.73
C ILE A 633 -33.11 4.65 40.11
N TYR A 634 -33.82 4.51 39.00
CA TYR A 634 -34.08 3.22 38.39
C TYR A 634 -34.19 3.33 36.87
N GLU A 635 -33.62 2.35 36.18
CA GLU A 635 -33.76 2.16 34.74
C GLU A 635 -34.40 0.79 34.49
N GLY A 636 -35.39 0.74 33.60
CA GLY A 636 -36.08 -0.51 33.32
C GLY A 636 -37.13 -0.39 32.22
N GLU A 637 -38.05 -1.35 32.21
CA GLU A 637 -39.12 -1.43 31.22
C GLU A 637 -40.50 -1.33 31.90
N LEU A 638 -41.49 -0.86 31.14
CA LEU A 638 -42.88 -0.85 31.56
C LEU A 638 -43.46 -2.28 31.55
N GLU A 639 -44.01 -2.72 32.67
CA GLU A 639 -44.74 -3.99 32.76
C GLU A 639 -46.17 -3.84 32.21
N SER A 640 -46.82 -2.72 32.55
CA SER A 640 -48.17 -2.40 32.08
C SER A 640 -48.38 -0.90 31.93
N LEU A 641 -49.13 -0.53 30.90
CA LEU A 641 -49.60 0.83 30.65
C LEU A 641 -51.13 0.77 30.51
N ARG A 642 -51.84 1.36 31.46
CA ARG A 642 -53.30 1.29 31.55
C ARG A 642 -53.90 2.67 31.61
N ARG A 643 -55.06 2.83 30.98
CA ARG A 643 -55.91 4.00 31.17
C ARG A 643 -57.21 3.52 31.80
N PHE A 644 -57.45 3.93 33.05
CA PHE A 644 -58.54 3.41 33.88
C PHE A 644 -58.51 1.88 34.00
N LYS A 645 -59.27 1.16 33.16
CA LYS A 645 -59.38 -0.31 33.15
C LYS A 645 -58.84 -0.96 31.87
N ASP A 646 -58.49 -0.16 30.87
CA ASP A 646 -58.09 -0.66 29.55
C ASP A 646 -56.57 -0.61 29.39
N ASP A 647 -55.99 -1.69 28.87
CA ASP A 647 -54.58 -1.74 28.48
C ASP A 647 -54.40 -0.97 27.16
N VAL A 648 -53.57 0.07 27.18
CA VAL A 648 -53.32 0.96 26.03
C VAL A 648 -51.86 0.88 25.59
N GLN A 649 -51.62 1.04 24.28
CA GLN A 649 -50.26 0.98 23.73
C GLN A 649 -49.51 2.30 23.83
N GLU A 650 -50.22 3.43 23.73
CA GLU A 650 -49.66 4.77 23.82
C GLU A 650 -50.58 5.71 24.60
N VAL A 651 -49.99 6.66 25.35
CA VAL A 651 -50.71 7.72 26.07
C VAL A 651 -50.05 9.06 25.76
N ARG A 652 -50.85 10.03 25.32
CA ARG A 652 -50.38 11.37 24.91
C ARG A 652 -50.40 12.37 26.09
N ALA A 653 -49.58 13.41 25.97
CA ALA A 653 -49.51 14.54 26.89
C ALA A 653 -50.89 15.07 27.31
N GLY A 654 -51.01 15.42 28.60
CA GLY A 654 -52.25 15.92 29.22
C GLY A 654 -53.26 14.84 29.63
N THR A 655 -52.93 13.56 29.44
CA THR A 655 -53.82 12.45 29.82
C THR A 655 -53.28 11.70 31.04
N GLU A 656 -54.19 11.27 31.93
CA GLU A 656 -53.86 10.41 33.07
C GLU A 656 -53.71 8.94 32.65
N CYS A 657 -52.69 8.27 33.18
CA CYS A 657 -52.42 6.85 32.96
C CYS A 657 -51.87 6.17 34.22
N GLY A 658 -52.18 4.88 34.35
CA GLY A 658 -51.54 3.98 35.30
C GLY A 658 -50.34 3.29 34.66
N ILE A 659 -49.16 3.50 35.24
CA ILE A 659 -47.90 2.90 34.82
C ILE A 659 -47.46 1.87 35.88
N GLY A 660 -47.25 0.63 35.47
CA GLY A 660 -46.59 -0.39 36.29
C GLY A 660 -45.17 -0.60 35.80
N VAL A 661 -44.17 -0.44 36.67
CA VAL A 661 -42.74 -0.63 36.36
C VAL A 661 -42.33 -2.04 36.75
N LYS A 662 -41.68 -2.76 35.82
CA LYS A 662 -41.25 -4.14 36.05
C LYS A 662 -40.18 -4.18 37.15
N ASN A 663 -40.32 -5.08 38.12
CA ASN A 663 -39.34 -5.31 39.19
C ASN A 663 -38.98 -4.09 40.08
N TYR A 664 -39.78 -3.03 40.07
CA TYR A 664 -39.55 -1.84 40.90
C TYR A 664 -40.80 -1.46 41.71
N ASN A 665 -40.65 -1.35 43.03
CA ASN A 665 -41.78 -1.16 43.95
C ASN A 665 -41.68 0.13 44.82
N ASP A 666 -40.57 0.87 44.77
CA ASP A 666 -40.35 2.09 45.59
C ASP A 666 -40.65 3.38 44.81
N ILE A 667 -41.84 3.43 44.18
CA ILE A 667 -42.32 4.64 43.50
C ILE A 667 -42.98 5.55 44.53
N LYS A 668 -42.65 6.85 44.50
CA LYS A 668 -43.24 7.87 45.38
C LYS A 668 -43.98 8.94 44.57
N PRO A 669 -45.01 9.57 45.16
CA PRO A 669 -45.60 10.80 44.63
C PRO A 669 -44.52 11.87 44.41
N GLY A 670 -44.50 12.49 43.24
CA GLY A 670 -43.50 13.49 42.83
C GLY A 670 -42.31 12.94 42.03
N ASP A 671 -42.21 11.61 41.85
CA ASP A 671 -41.21 11.02 40.95
C ASP A 671 -41.58 11.33 39.48
N GLN A 672 -40.58 11.47 38.61
CA GLN A 672 -40.74 11.66 37.16
C GLN A 672 -40.33 10.39 36.43
N ILE A 673 -41.14 9.95 35.48
CA ILE A 673 -40.86 8.80 34.61
C ILE A 673 -40.56 9.34 33.22
N GLU A 674 -39.32 9.19 32.79
CA GLU A 674 -38.84 9.56 31.47
C GLU A 674 -38.85 8.33 30.57
N VAL A 675 -39.48 8.43 29.41
CA VAL A 675 -39.52 7.37 28.40
C VAL A 675 -38.64 7.79 27.24
N TYR A 676 -37.67 6.95 26.90
CA TYR A 676 -36.73 7.21 25.81
C TYR A 676 -36.76 6.08 24.78
N GLU A 677 -36.33 6.39 23.56
CA GLU A 677 -36.13 5.41 22.50
C GLU A 677 -34.66 5.45 22.09
N GLN A 678 -34.08 4.27 21.90
CA GLN A 678 -32.74 4.17 21.34
C GLN A 678 -32.88 4.25 19.83
N VAL A 679 -32.53 5.41 19.27
CA VAL A 679 -32.49 5.62 17.83
C VAL A 679 -31.11 5.25 17.32
N GLU A 680 -31.08 4.36 16.33
CA GLU A 680 -29.87 3.96 15.64
C GLU A 680 -29.42 5.09 14.69
N VAL A 681 -28.31 5.76 15.03
CA VAL A 681 -27.70 6.78 14.19
C VAL A 681 -26.47 6.20 13.50
N LYS A 682 -26.52 6.12 12.17
CA LYS A 682 -25.36 5.70 11.36
C LYS A 682 -24.24 6.73 11.49
N ARG A 683 -23.05 6.28 11.88
CA ARG A 683 -21.84 7.11 11.93
C ARG A 683 -21.23 7.27 10.54
N THR A 684 -20.59 8.41 10.30
CA THR A 684 -19.87 8.71 9.06
C THR A 684 -18.44 9.14 9.40
N LEU A 685 -17.47 8.60 8.66
CA LEU A 685 -16.05 9.00 8.74
C LEU A 685 -15.79 10.34 8.08
#